data_AF-A0A5N7BCX1-F1
#
_entry.id   AF-A0A5N7BCX1-F1
#
_cell.length_a   1.000
_cell.length_b   1.000
_cell.length_c   1.000
_cell.angle_alpha   90.00
_cell.angle_beta   90.00
_cell.angle_gamma   90.00
#
_symmetry.space_group_name_H-M   'P 1'
#
loop_
_entity.id
_entity.type
_entity.pdbx_description
1 polymer ?
#
loop_
_entity_poly.entity_id
_entity_poly.type
_entity_poly.pdbx_seq_one_letter_code
_entity_poly.pdbx_strand_id
1 'polypeptide(L)'
;MANIAQLPPELFFRDIQHLCRLSLLSRQWYAALVPRIYAEWTYNGARQSFMSLWNFLRTILSNTHLASLVHSLHIGNWVHYPPYSDEWEELDFLQNEISLLESNIIEDIRKRDRRPLMALLLTCLPNITRIYTHVPQPDPVLHAILRQILNCQSGDSPSAHLSKLSELSVFPEVNIRNPPDYNNRPLLFLSDLWPALKLRSLQTLSLYGLHVGNATYRLGAGPGISRLKYLTIDSFYYKLHYRDLKALLNLLEALTSFSLHVRDNGSCAATDEMISNVDLWKVLQKHKNCLEYLDIYRDTGNRRFSMRYGHFGILRSFTCLKKLFIQAEFLLGYTWDPSDDTCRLQDRLPCNIQSLTLYNTKGFFHTSCMGKHLQEALDKGFYVDSSISEVWSQNGISLSMEQGNYPEFLKKTYGMRLDGQRRSAMYNLLPNEYRGCHEVLLPFDDSMDAYEIDISDEYIDRRAGYLKLRTLDFRAHDGSKACMVFQNIKHSWLPPLFSFPIYFTHAQTSPGKIDYETLYHTLCDNYKNYDVRLDLYFVPGIGEEDCITHYREEGRILHIPTRVHDYSDTCSYRGLLFICTEPEWNGDQGTLWSVQFDPVPHAKDGTKSSDEEEKTPLRCVQRHPVNDSSRSYEGYGGESPIDRWISDIASKYKEELRGAWIKATRRGWESWS
;
A
#
# COMPACT_ATOMS: atom_id res chain seq x y z
N MET A 1 -17.77 33.88 -30.59
CA MET A 1 -17.28 32.70 -29.83
C MET A 1 -15.82 32.96 -29.48
N ALA A 2 -15.44 32.91 -28.20
CA ALA A 2 -14.04 33.07 -27.80
C ALA A 2 -13.23 31.89 -28.36
N ASN A 3 -12.07 32.16 -28.94
CA ASN A 3 -11.19 31.11 -29.44
C ASN A 3 -10.71 30.30 -28.23
N ILE A 4 -11.09 29.02 -28.15
CA ILE A 4 -10.70 28.10 -27.07
C ILE A 4 -9.16 28.09 -26.89
N ALA A 5 -8.38 28.33 -27.95
CA ALA A 5 -6.93 28.45 -27.90
C ALA A 5 -6.39 29.67 -27.11
N GLN A 6 -7.27 30.59 -26.67
CA GLN A 6 -6.92 31.72 -25.81
C GLN A 6 -7.21 31.46 -24.34
N LEU A 7 -7.84 30.31 -23.99
CA LEU A 7 -8.04 29.96 -22.60
C LEU A 7 -6.69 29.60 -21.95
N PRO A 8 -6.43 30.06 -20.71
CA PRO A 8 -5.24 29.68 -19.96
C PRO A 8 -5.16 28.14 -19.91
N PRO A 9 -4.00 27.50 -20.22
CA PRO A 9 -3.79 26.06 -20.04
C PRO A 9 -4.08 25.58 -18.61
N GLU A 10 -4.06 26.51 -17.67
CA GLU A 10 -4.55 26.39 -16.32
C GLU A 10 -6.03 25.97 -16.23
N LEU A 11 -6.81 26.07 -17.30
CA LEU A 11 -8.19 25.57 -17.36
C LEU A 11 -8.33 24.06 -17.02
N PHE A 12 -7.33 23.27 -17.42
CA PHE A 12 -7.53 21.85 -17.78
C PHE A 12 -6.78 20.88 -16.84
N PHE A 13 -6.90 21.10 -15.54
CA PHE A 13 -5.79 20.88 -14.61
C PHE A 13 -5.49 19.48 -14.06
N ARG A 14 -6.26 18.42 -14.34
CA ARG A 14 -6.17 17.22 -13.47
C ARG A 14 -5.60 15.95 -14.09
N ASP A 15 -5.54 15.82 -15.41
CA ASP A 15 -5.15 14.55 -16.04
C ASP A 15 -4.18 14.75 -17.21
N ILE A 16 -3.01 14.10 -17.12
CA ILE A 16 -1.97 14.12 -18.14
C ILE A 16 -2.44 13.52 -19.46
N GLN A 17 -3.35 12.53 -19.43
CA GLN A 17 -3.92 11.93 -20.63
C GLN A 17 -4.78 12.95 -21.39
N HIS A 18 -5.54 13.76 -20.65
CA HIS A 18 -6.33 14.84 -21.22
C HIS A 18 -5.44 15.90 -21.87
N LEU A 19 -4.33 16.27 -21.21
CA LEU A 19 -3.33 17.18 -21.79
C LEU A 19 -2.71 16.61 -23.07
N CYS A 20 -2.38 15.32 -23.09
CA CYS A 20 -1.89 14.65 -24.29
C CYS A 20 -2.91 14.72 -25.43
N ARG A 21 -4.20 14.45 -25.18
CA ARG A 21 -5.25 14.57 -26.21
C ARG A 21 -5.42 16.00 -26.71
N LEU A 22 -5.40 17.00 -25.82
CA LEU A 22 -5.48 18.41 -26.18
C LEU A 22 -4.27 18.85 -27.01
N SER A 23 -3.08 18.32 -26.72
CA SER A 23 -1.86 18.63 -27.47
C SER A 23 -1.95 18.23 -28.95
N LEU A 24 -2.82 17.27 -29.29
CA LEU A 24 -3.04 16.81 -30.66
C LEU A 24 -4.02 17.71 -31.46
N LEU A 25 -4.72 18.65 -30.81
CA LEU A 25 -5.71 19.51 -31.48
C LEU A 25 -5.08 20.56 -32.40
N SER A 26 -3.92 21.11 -32.03
CA SER A 26 -3.20 22.10 -32.85
C SER A 26 -1.73 22.24 -32.44
N ARG A 27 -0.90 22.82 -33.30
CA ARG A 27 0.51 23.16 -32.97
C ARG A 27 0.64 24.13 -31.80
N GLN A 28 -0.31 25.06 -31.65
CA GLN A 28 -0.30 26.03 -30.55
C GLN A 28 -0.56 25.32 -29.22
N TRP A 29 -1.56 24.43 -29.19
CA TRP A 29 -1.83 23.57 -28.03
C TRP A 29 -0.65 22.66 -27.70
N TYR A 30 -0.03 22.05 -28.72
CA TYR A 30 1.19 21.26 -28.53
C TYR A 30 2.29 22.07 -27.86
N ALA A 31 2.66 23.22 -28.40
CA ALA A 31 3.72 24.07 -27.85
C ALA A 31 3.41 24.55 -26.41
N ALA A 32 2.15 24.85 -26.11
CA ALA A 32 1.74 25.29 -24.77
C ALA A 32 1.74 24.15 -23.74
N LEU A 33 1.38 22.93 -24.13
CA LEU A 33 1.16 21.81 -23.20
C LEU A 33 2.38 20.91 -23.02
N VAL A 34 3.25 20.79 -24.02
CA VAL A 34 4.41 19.88 -24.00
C VAL A 34 5.34 20.09 -22.80
N PRO A 35 5.74 21.33 -22.42
CA PRO A 35 6.54 21.56 -21.21
C PRO A 35 5.92 20.97 -19.95
N ARG A 36 4.59 21.00 -19.87
CA ARG A 36 3.85 20.48 -18.71
C ARG A 36 3.70 18.96 -18.76
N ILE A 37 3.38 18.41 -19.94
CA ILE A 37 3.26 16.96 -20.15
C ILE A 37 4.57 16.26 -19.80
N TYR A 38 5.71 16.86 -20.15
CA TYR A 38 7.03 16.29 -19.90
C TYR A 38 7.66 16.72 -18.57
N ALA A 39 7.06 17.66 -17.82
CA ALA A 39 7.63 18.15 -16.56
C ALA A 39 7.83 17.05 -15.52
N GLU A 40 6.89 16.10 -15.46
CA GLU A 40 6.89 14.95 -14.57
C GLU A 40 6.69 13.69 -15.40
N TRP A 41 7.55 12.70 -15.21
CA TRP A 41 7.36 11.39 -15.80
C TRP A 41 7.23 10.32 -14.73
N THR A 42 6.21 9.48 -14.86
CA THR A 42 5.93 8.38 -13.95
C THR A 42 6.08 7.06 -14.68
N TYR A 43 6.84 6.16 -14.08
CA TYR A 43 6.95 4.78 -14.49
C TYR A 43 6.68 3.83 -13.35
N ASN A 44 5.88 2.78 -13.55
CA ASN A 44 5.75 1.70 -12.58
C ASN A 44 5.95 0.37 -13.29
N GLY A 45 7.08 -0.29 -13.08
CA GLY A 45 7.43 -1.54 -13.77
C GLY A 45 6.52 -2.72 -13.44
N ALA A 46 5.66 -2.60 -12.42
CA ALA A 46 4.57 -3.53 -12.13
C ALA A 46 3.32 -3.34 -13.00
N ARG A 47 3.15 -2.14 -13.57
CA ARG A 47 1.98 -1.73 -14.37
C ARG A 47 2.31 -1.52 -15.83
N GLN A 48 3.54 -1.11 -16.13
CA GLN A 48 3.94 -0.69 -17.47
C GLN A 48 4.95 -1.65 -18.05
N SER A 49 4.78 -1.90 -19.34
CA SER A 49 5.67 -2.75 -20.11
C SER A 49 7.08 -2.16 -20.20
N PHE A 50 8.04 -3.03 -20.46
CA PHE A 50 9.40 -2.63 -20.80
C PHE A 50 9.41 -1.64 -21.97
N MET A 51 8.54 -1.87 -22.97
CA MET A 51 8.44 -1.05 -24.17
C MET A 51 8.03 0.40 -23.85
N SER A 52 7.26 0.63 -22.79
CA SER A 52 6.90 1.98 -22.33
C SER A 52 8.13 2.76 -21.83
N LEU A 53 8.97 2.12 -21.02
CA LEU A 53 10.25 2.70 -20.57
C LEU A 53 11.18 2.97 -21.77
N TRP A 54 11.31 1.98 -22.66
CA TRP A 54 12.16 2.08 -23.83
C TRP A 54 11.73 3.23 -24.76
N ASN A 55 10.45 3.32 -25.09
CA ASN A 55 9.92 4.38 -25.96
C ASN A 55 10.14 5.76 -25.37
N PHE A 56 9.97 5.92 -24.06
CA PHE A 56 10.29 7.18 -23.39
C PHE A 56 11.78 7.50 -23.49
N LEU A 57 12.66 6.54 -23.18
CA LEU A 57 14.10 6.69 -23.28
C LEU A 57 14.53 7.09 -24.70
N ARG A 58 14.03 6.39 -25.72
CA ARG A 58 14.30 6.73 -27.13
C ARG A 58 13.84 8.14 -27.48
N THR A 59 12.68 8.54 -26.97
CA THR A 59 12.13 9.88 -27.20
C THR A 59 13.05 10.98 -26.63
N ILE A 60 13.52 10.82 -25.39
CA ILE A 60 14.41 11.82 -24.76
C ILE A 60 15.82 11.79 -25.36
N LEU A 61 16.32 10.63 -25.79
CA LEU A 61 17.60 10.51 -26.49
C LEU A 61 17.56 11.17 -27.86
N SER A 62 16.44 11.04 -28.59
CA SER A 62 16.26 11.62 -29.93
C SER A 62 15.92 13.11 -29.88
N ASN A 63 15.42 13.61 -28.75
CA ASN A 63 14.97 14.98 -28.60
C ASN A 63 15.46 15.57 -27.27
N THR A 64 16.64 16.18 -27.31
CA THR A 64 17.28 16.82 -26.15
C THR A 64 16.45 17.97 -25.56
N HIS A 65 15.64 18.64 -26.38
CA HIS A 65 14.70 19.64 -25.88
C HIS A 65 13.66 18.99 -24.96
N LEU A 66 13.03 17.88 -25.37
CA LEU A 66 12.09 17.15 -24.49
C LEU A 66 12.76 16.62 -23.23
N ALA A 67 13.99 16.07 -23.34
CA ALA A 67 14.77 15.65 -22.17
C ALA A 67 14.98 16.79 -21.16
N SER A 68 15.22 18.01 -21.67
CA SER A 68 15.41 19.20 -20.83
C SER A 68 14.12 19.69 -20.14
N LEU A 69 12.95 19.25 -20.60
CA LEU A 69 11.68 19.60 -19.96
C LEU A 69 11.36 18.71 -18.76
N VAL A 70 12.07 17.60 -18.55
CA VAL A 70 11.82 16.67 -17.45
C VAL A 70 12.50 17.16 -16.17
N HIS A 71 11.71 17.43 -15.13
CA HIS A 71 12.17 17.97 -13.85
C HIS A 71 11.92 17.01 -12.67
N SER A 72 10.97 16.08 -12.80
CA SER A 72 10.62 15.09 -11.78
C SER A 72 10.46 13.69 -12.37
N LEU A 73 11.04 12.69 -11.70
CA LEU A 73 10.86 11.27 -12.02
C LEU A 73 10.18 10.54 -10.86
N HIS A 74 9.17 9.74 -11.16
CA HIS A 74 8.49 8.85 -10.22
C HIS A 74 8.57 7.42 -10.72
N ILE A 75 9.44 6.60 -10.13
CA ILE A 75 9.74 5.24 -10.57
C ILE A 75 9.25 4.24 -9.50
N GLY A 76 8.26 3.43 -9.83
CA GLY A 76 7.80 2.27 -9.08
C GLY A 76 8.37 0.98 -9.68
N ASN A 77 8.77 0.03 -8.82
CA ASN A 77 9.20 -1.33 -9.19
C ASN A 77 10.15 -1.37 -10.39
N TRP A 78 11.37 -0.89 -10.16
CA TRP A 78 12.42 -0.73 -11.15
C TRP A 78 12.69 -2.01 -11.98
N VAL A 79 12.88 -3.16 -11.33
CA VAL A 79 13.34 -4.40 -11.97
C VAL A 79 12.21 -5.39 -12.25
N HIS A 80 11.03 -5.20 -11.65
CA HIS A 80 9.94 -6.15 -11.83
C HIS A 80 9.60 -6.37 -13.31
N TYR A 81 9.61 -7.64 -13.73
CA TYR A 81 9.21 -8.09 -15.07
C TYR A 81 8.11 -9.15 -14.92
N PRO A 82 6.93 -8.96 -15.54
CA PRO A 82 5.89 -9.98 -15.57
C PRO A 82 6.44 -11.26 -16.20
N PRO A 83 6.49 -12.41 -15.49
CA PRO A 83 7.27 -13.56 -15.92
C PRO A 83 6.89 -14.14 -17.30
N TYR A 84 5.72 -13.81 -17.85
CA TYR A 84 5.14 -14.48 -19.02
C TYR A 84 4.76 -13.56 -20.19
N SER A 85 5.36 -12.38 -20.34
CA SER A 85 5.17 -11.63 -21.60
C SER A 85 5.98 -12.32 -22.71
N ASP A 86 5.31 -12.84 -23.74
CA ASP A 86 5.93 -13.35 -24.97
C ASP A 86 6.52 -12.23 -25.86
N GLU A 87 6.69 -11.01 -25.34
CA GLU A 87 7.22 -9.78 -25.98
C GLU A 87 8.69 -9.89 -26.49
N TRP A 88 9.28 -11.08 -26.61
CA TRP A 88 10.65 -11.24 -27.10
C TRP A 88 10.84 -10.83 -28.56
N GLU A 89 9.80 -10.95 -29.40
CA GLU A 89 9.86 -10.54 -30.81
C GLU A 89 10.13 -9.02 -30.97
N GLU A 90 9.81 -8.20 -29.96
CA GLU A 90 10.08 -6.76 -30.01
C GLU A 90 11.54 -6.40 -29.63
N LEU A 91 12.27 -7.27 -28.93
CA LEU A 91 13.67 -7.03 -28.56
C LEU A 91 14.63 -7.18 -29.74
N ASP A 92 14.28 -7.98 -30.76
CA ASP A 92 15.09 -8.11 -31.98
C ASP A 92 15.08 -6.81 -32.80
N PHE A 93 13.98 -6.05 -32.78
CA PHE A 93 13.92 -4.70 -33.37
C PHE A 93 14.89 -3.73 -32.69
N LEU A 94 15.09 -3.89 -31.38
CA LEU A 94 15.96 -3.01 -30.59
C LEU A 94 17.43 -3.17 -30.93
N GLN A 95 17.85 -4.35 -31.39
CA GLN A 95 19.24 -4.64 -31.70
C GLN A 95 19.83 -3.75 -32.81
N ASN A 96 18.99 -3.27 -33.73
CA ASN A 96 19.40 -2.37 -34.80
C ASN A 96 19.51 -0.90 -34.36
N GLU A 97 18.74 -0.48 -33.35
CA GLU A 97 18.77 0.90 -32.83
C GLU A 97 19.80 1.07 -31.68
N ILE A 98 20.19 -0.02 -31.02
CA ILE A 98 21.01 -0.03 -29.79
C ILE A 98 22.53 -0.12 -30.05
N SER A 99 23.01 -0.01 -31.29
CA SER A 99 24.46 -0.11 -31.60
C SER A 99 25.37 0.89 -30.84
N LEU A 100 24.78 1.88 -30.16
CA LEU A 100 25.46 2.86 -29.33
C LEU A 100 25.70 2.41 -27.86
N LEU A 101 25.07 1.33 -27.39
CA LEU A 101 25.27 0.81 -26.04
C LEU A 101 26.37 -0.26 -26.00
N GLU A 102 27.11 -0.31 -24.89
CA GLU A 102 28.12 -1.34 -24.65
C GLU A 102 27.48 -2.75 -24.65
N SER A 103 28.21 -3.78 -25.09
CA SER A 103 27.68 -5.13 -25.28
C SER A 103 27.16 -5.79 -23.98
N ASN A 104 27.77 -5.46 -22.84
CA ASN A 104 27.34 -5.82 -21.50
C ASN A 104 25.93 -5.28 -21.16
N ILE A 105 25.63 -4.02 -21.50
CA ILE A 105 24.31 -3.41 -21.31
C ILE A 105 23.25 -4.18 -22.11
N ILE A 106 23.58 -4.54 -23.35
CA ILE A 106 22.69 -5.32 -24.23
C ILE A 106 22.43 -6.71 -23.64
N GLU A 107 23.46 -7.38 -23.12
CA GLU A 107 23.30 -8.68 -22.45
C GLU A 107 22.41 -8.60 -21.20
N ASP A 108 22.54 -7.54 -20.40
CA ASP A 108 21.72 -7.34 -19.22
C ASP A 108 20.26 -7.06 -19.60
N ILE A 109 20.01 -6.22 -20.62
CA ILE A 109 18.67 -6.00 -21.17
C ILE A 109 18.06 -7.32 -21.68
N ARG A 110 18.86 -8.17 -22.34
CA ARG A 110 18.42 -9.52 -22.76
C ARG A 110 18.08 -10.43 -21.59
N LYS A 111 18.69 -10.24 -20.42
CA LYS A 111 18.32 -10.95 -19.18
C LYS A 111 17.11 -10.33 -18.49
N ARG A 112 16.37 -9.44 -19.18
CA ARG A 112 15.25 -8.66 -18.66
C ARG A 112 15.64 -7.72 -17.51
N ASP A 113 16.91 -7.36 -17.43
CA ASP A 113 17.39 -6.40 -16.45
C ASP A 113 17.15 -4.97 -16.95
N ARG A 114 16.31 -4.23 -16.24
CA ARG A 114 15.97 -2.83 -16.53
C ARG A 114 16.95 -1.85 -15.90
N ARG A 115 17.86 -2.30 -15.03
CA ARG A 115 18.85 -1.46 -14.35
C ARG A 115 19.68 -0.60 -15.31
N PRO A 116 20.19 -1.14 -16.42
CA PRO A 116 20.94 -0.32 -17.38
C PRO A 116 20.08 0.75 -18.07
N LEU A 117 18.79 0.50 -18.32
CA LEU A 117 17.91 1.50 -18.92
C LEU A 117 17.59 2.64 -17.96
N MET A 118 17.33 2.32 -16.69
CA MET A 118 17.18 3.37 -15.68
C MET A 118 18.48 4.13 -15.47
N ALA A 119 19.63 3.46 -15.61
CA ALA A 119 20.91 4.14 -15.57
C ALA A 119 21.01 5.24 -16.61
N LEU A 120 20.69 4.88 -17.86
CA LEU A 120 20.66 5.80 -18.99
C LEU A 120 19.62 6.90 -18.77
N LEU A 121 18.43 6.55 -18.30
CA LEU A 121 17.40 7.53 -17.98
C LEU A 121 17.90 8.59 -16.98
N LEU A 122 18.58 8.17 -15.90
CA LEU A 122 19.11 9.08 -14.88
C LEU A 122 20.24 9.98 -15.40
N THR A 123 21.04 9.51 -16.37
CA THR A 123 22.12 10.29 -16.95
C THR A 123 21.67 11.17 -18.12
N CYS A 124 20.57 10.86 -18.79
CA CYS A 124 20.14 11.59 -19.99
C CYS A 124 19.24 12.80 -19.71
N LEU A 125 18.87 13.06 -18.46
CA LEU A 125 17.97 14.15 -18.07
C LEU A 125 18.72 15.31 -17.40
N PRO A 126 19.09 16.37 -18.14
CA PRO A 126 19.98 17.42 -17.64
C PRO A 126 19.33 18.35 -16.59
N ASN A 127 18.00 18.43 -16.58
CA ASN A 127 17.24 19.34 -15.72
C ASN A 127 16.49 18.64 -14.58
N ILE A 128 16.84 17.39 -14.30
CA ILE A 128 16.19 16.64 -13.23
C ILE A 128 16.47 17.29 -11.86
N THR A 129 15.40 17.59 -11.12
CA THR A 129 15.46 18.25 -9.80
C THR A 129 14.97 17.35 -8.67
N ARG A 130 14.06 16.41 -8.98
CA ARG A 130 13.43 15.49 -8.03
C ARG A 130 13.39 14.07 -8.58
N ILE A 131 13.72 13.10 -7.76
CA ILE A 131 13.59 11.67 -8.07
C ILE A 131 12.92 10.97 -6.90
N TYR A 132 11.85 10.24 -7.18
CA TYR A 132 11.21 9.31 -6.27
C TYR A 132 11.30 7.93 -6.90
N THR A 133 11.99 6.98 -6.26
CA THR A 133 12.25 5.68 -6.91
C THR A 133 12.20 4.50 -5.94
N HIS A 134 11.66 3.38 -6.41
CA HIS A 134 11.71 2.08 -5.76
C HIS A 134 12.82 1.23 -6.39
N VAL A 135 13.86 0.89 -5.62
CA VAL A 135 15.09 0.28 -6.15
C VAL A 135 15.25 -1.18 -5.67
N PRO A 136 15.77 -2.07 -6.53
CA PRO A 136 15.98 -3.47 -6.20
C PRO A 136 17.05 -3.62 -5.10
N GLN A 137 17.00 -4.73 -4.37
CA GLN A 137 18.02 -5.08 -3.39
C GLN A 137 18.83 -6.29 -3.86
N PRO A 138 20.16 -6.20 -4.06
CA PRO A 138 20.99 -4.98 -4.17
C PRO A 138 20.93 -4.33 -5.59
N ASP A 139 21.33 -3.06 -5.69
CA ASP A 139 21.46 -2.35 -6.98
C ASP A 139 22.91 -1.86 -7.24
N PRO A 140 23.77 -2.73 -7.80
CA PRO A 140 25.14 -2.35 -8.13
C PRO A 140 25.23 -1.33 -9.27
N VAL A 141 24.20 -1.25 -10.12
CA VAL A 141 24.18 -0.34 -11.28
C VAL A 141 23.93 1.08 -10.81
N LEU A 142 22.91 1.30 -9.97
CA LEU A 142 22.67 2.58 -9.32
C LEU A 142 23.91 3.05 -8.55
N HIS A 143 24.52 2.15 -7.79
CA HIS A 143 25.74 2.44 -7.04
C HIS A 143 26.87 2.96 -7.96
N ALA A 144 27.13 2.25 -9.06
CA ALA A 144 28.18 2.60 -10.01
C ALA A 144 27.95 3.99 -10.63
N ILE A 145 26.70 4.30 -11.03
CA ILE A 145 26.36 5.60 -11.63
C ILE A 145 26.53 6.74 -10.63
N LEU A 146 25.97 6.61 -9.43
CA LEU A 146 26.08 7.66 -8.41
C LEU A 146 27.55 7.90 -8.06
N ARG A 147 28.37 6.84 -8.00
CA ARG A 147 29.80 6.94 -7.79
C ARG A 147 30.52 7.61 -8.95
N GLN A 148 30.18 7.28 -10.20
CA GLN A 148 30.75 7.92 -11.38
C GLN A 148 30.42 9.41 -11.43
N ILE A 149 29.16 9.77 -11.20
CA ILE A 149 28.71 11.17 -11.13
C ILE A 149 29.48 11.92 -10.05
N LEU A 150 29.65 11.33 -8.87
CA LEU A 150 30.42 11.92 -7.78
C LEU A 150 31.90 12.16 -8.16
N ASN A 151 32.53 11.20 -8.83
CA ASN A 151 33.90 11.34 -9.32
C ASN A 151 34.00 12.47 -10.36
N CYS A 152 33.05 12.55 -11.29
CA CYS A 152 33.01 13.62 -12.30
C CYS A 152 32.73 15.01 -11.70
N GLN A 153 31.98 15.10 -10.59
CA GLN A 153 31.77 16.38 -9.89
C GLN A 153 33.03 16.87 -9.14
N SER A 154 34.01 15.99 -8.92
CA SER A 154 35.24 16.31 -8.19
C SER A 154 36.40 16.75 -9.10
N GLY A 155 36.30 16.53 -10.42
CA GLY A 155 37.33 16.92 -11.38
C GLY A 155 37.23 18.38 -11.85
N ASP A 156 38.22 18.81 -12.65
CA ASP A 156 38.35 20.19 -13.16
C ASP A 156 37.22 20.59 -14.13
N SER A 157 36.56 19.60 -14.74
CA SER A 157 35.43 19.78 -15.66
C SER A 157 34.18 19.09 -15.09
N PRO A 158 33.43 19.74 -14.17
CA PRO A 158 32.32 19.12 -13.49
C PRO A 158 31.24 18.71 -14.48
N SER A 159 30.91 17.42 -14.48
CA SER A 159 29.81 16.86 -15.26
C SER A 159 28.47 17.53 -14.93
N ALA A 160 27.66 17.79 -15.96
CA ALA A 160 26.30 18.32 -15.80
C ALA A 160 25.29 17.29 -15.25
N HIS A 161 25.62 15.99 -15.28
CA HIS A 161 24.72 14.93 -14.82
C HIS A 161 24.30 15.10 -13.36
N LEU A 162 22.99 15.10 -13.12
CA LEU A 162 22.35 15.32 -11.81
C LEU A 162 22.83 16.60 -11.09
N SER A 163 23.41 17.57 -11.81
CA SER A 163 23.92 18.83 -11.21
C SER A 163 22.82 19.72 -10.65
N LYS A 164 21.56 19.48 -11.06
CA LYS A 164 20.35 20.16 -10.57
C LYS A 164 19.52 19.30 -9.62
N LEU A 165 19.93 18.06 -9.36
CA LEU A 165 19.19 17.16 -8.49
C LEU A 165 19.24 17.70 -7.06
N SER A 166 18.09 18.15 -6.56
CA SER A 166 17.93 18.77 -5.25
C SER A 166 17.23 17.86 -4.25
N GLU A 167 16.44 16.91 -4.72
CA GLU A 167 15.64 15.99 -3.91
C GLU A 167 15.72 14.56 -4.45
N LEU A 168 16.02 13.61 -3.57
CA LEU A 168 16.06 12.19 -3.87
C LEU A 168 15.33 11.42 -2.76
N SER A 169 14.31 10.65 -3.14
CA SER A 169 13.59 9.73 -2.27
C SER A 169 13.72 8.31 -2.80
N VAL A 170 14.26 7.42 -1.98
CA VAL A 170 14.56 6.03 -2.35
C VAL A 170 13.78 5.08 -1.45
N PHE A 171 13.08 4.15 -2.07
CA PHE A 171 12.29 3.10 -1.43
C PHE A 171 12.84 1.74 -1.85
N PRO A 172 12.70 0.69 -1.03
CA PRO A 172 12.99 -0.66 -1.49
C PRO A 172 11.91 -1.07 -2.49
N GLU A 173 12.30 -1.77 -3.55
CA GLU A 173 11.38 -2.34 -4.52
C GLU A 173 10.40 -3.29 -3.86
N VAL A 174 9.15 -3.29 -4.31
CA VAL A 174 8.12 -4.13 -3.72
C VAL A 174 8.23 -5.51 -4.36
N ASN A 175 8.47 -6.54 -3.54
CA ASN A 175 8.39 -7.89 -4.05
C ASN A 175 6.92 -8.21 -4.37
N ILE A 176 6.66 -8.35 -5.66
CA ILE A 176 5.33 -8.68 -6.19
C ILE A 176 5.12 -10.18 -6.02
N ARG A 177 6.07 -11.03 -6.43
CA ARG A 177 5.85 -12.49 -6.61
C ARG A 177 5.38 -13.22 -5.35
N ASN A 178 5.91 -12.87 -4.19
CA ASN A 178 5.56 -13.53 -2.94
C ASN A 178 4.69 -12.59 -2.09
N PRO A 179 3.58 -13.08 -1.49
CA PRO A 179 2.89 -12.32 -0.46
C PRO A 179 3.95 -11.87 0.56
N PRO A 180 3.86 -10.63 1.07
CA PRO A 180 4.90 -10.08 1.91
C PRO A 180 5.02 -10.93 3.17
N ASP A 181 5.95 -11.88 3.20
CA ASP A 181 6.47 -12.40 4.45
C ASP A 181 6.98 -11.17 5.19
N TYR A 182 6.32 -10.86 6.30
CA TYR A 182 6.64 -9.69 7.12
C TYR A 182 8.12 -9.66 7.51
N ASN A 183 8.78 -10.82 7.54
CA ASN A 183 10.18 -10.96 7.88
C ASN A 183 11.13 -10.71 6.72
N ASN A 184 10.69 -10.86 5.46
CA ASN A 184 11.53 -10.76 4.28
C ASN A 184 11.19 -9.53 3.44
N ARG A 185 11.07 -8.37 4.11
CA ARG A 185 10.89 -7.11 3.40
C ARG A 185 12.20 -6.70 2.74
N PRO A 186 12.16 -6.31 1.45
CA PRO A 186 13.34 -5.77 0.79
C PRO A 186 13.79 -4.49 1.48
N LEU A 187 15.10 -4.26 1.46
CA LEU A 187 15.80 -3.18 2.14
C LEU A 187 16.73 -2.46 1.20
N LEU A 188 17.00 -1.22 1.54
CA LEU A 188 18.08 -0.47 0.94
C LEU A 188 19.36 -0.71 1.71
N PHE A 189 20.47 -0.96 1.03
CA PHE A 189 21.77 -0.95 1.68
C PHE A 189 22.45 0.39 1.50
N LEU A 190 22.97 0.95 2.60
CA LEU A 190 23.79 2.16 2.52
C LEU A 190 25.04 1.97 1.65
N SER A 191 25.53 0.73 1.50
CA SER A 191 26.64 0.41 0.59
C SER A 191 26.38 0.85 -0.85
N ASP A 192 25.13 0.83 -1.26
CA ASP A 192 24.75 1.09 -2.64
C ASP A 192 24.46 2.59 -2.81
N LEU A 193 23.89 3.22 -1.78
CA LEU A 193 23.38 4.59 -1.82
C LEU A 193 24.31 5.66 -1.23
N TRP A 194 25.41 5.30 -0.56
CA TRP A 194 26.28 6.31 0.06
C TRP A 194 26.81 7.41 -0.88
N PRO A 195 27.05 7.19 -2.20
CA PRO A 195 27.52 8.28 -3.05
C PRO A 195 26.50 9.43 -3.16
N ALA A 196 25.19 9.13 -3.03
CA ALA A 196 24.13 10.14 -3.02
C ALA A 196 24.31 11.16 -1.88
N LEU A 197 24.84 10.74 -0.73
CA LEU A 197 25.11 11.62 0.41
C LEU A 197 26.13 12.73 0.10
N LYS A 198 26.92 12.57 -0.96
CA LYS A 198 28.00 13.49 -1.33
C LYS A 198 27.72 14.29 -2.60
N LEU A 199 26.54 14.14 -3.19
CA LEU A 199 26.15 14.92 -4.38
C LEU A 199 26.03 16.41 -4.01
N ARG A 200 26.68 17.29 -4.79
CA ARG A 200 26.83 18.71 -4.43
C ARG A 200 25.53 19.51 -4.42
N SER A 201 24.59 19.15 -5.30
CA SER A 201 23.32 19.85 -5.47
C SER A 201 22.20 19.29 -4.58
N LEU A 202 22.38 18.09 -4.04
CA LEU A 202 21.36 17.39 -3.30
C LEU A 202 21.16 18.05 -1.94
N GLN A 203 19.92 18.50 -1.67
CA GLN A 203 19.54 19.17 -0.43
C GLN A 203 18.65 18.27 0.44
N THR A 204 17.80 17.47 -0.19
CA THR A 204 16.85 16.58 0.47
C THR A 204 17.13 15.13 0.08
N LEU A 205 17.32 14.29 1.08
CA LEU A 205 17.49 12.86 0.90
C LEU A 205 16.54 12.10 1.83
N SER A 206 15.69 11.25 1.26
CA SER A 206 14.80 10.36 2.02
C SER A 206 15.11 8.91 1.68
N LEU A 207 15.43 8.10 2.68
CA LEU A 207 15.81 6.70 2.52
C LEU A 207 14.88 5.83 3.37
N TYR A 208 14.02 5.05 2.70
CA TYR A 208 13.04 4.20 3.36
C TYR A 208 13.49 2.74 3.37
N GLY A 209 13.26 2.03 4.47
CA GLY A 209 13.80 0.68 4.69
C GLY A 209 15.32 0.58 4.57
N LEU A 210 16.04 1.57 5.10
CA LEU A 210 17.49 1.63 5.01
C LEU A 210 18.19 0.76 6.07
N HIS A 211 19.08 -0.11 5.59
CA HIS A 211 20.10 -0.79 6.37
C HIS A 211 21.39 0.05 6.42
N VAL A 212 21.65 0.66 7.58
CA VAL A 212 22.78 1.59 7.80
C VAL A 212 24.11 0.87 8.14
N GLY A 213 24.10 -0.46 8.27
CA GLY A 213 25.29 -1.21 8.67
C GLY A 213 26.52 -0.94 7.80
N ASN A 214 27.69 -0.89 8.44
CA ASN A 214 29.00 -0.59 7.84
C ASN A 214 29.16 0.86 7.34
N ALA A 215 28.30 1.80 7.75
CA ALA A 215 28.45 3.22 7.42
C ALA A 215 29.82 3.77 7.84
N THR A 216 30.31 3.37 9.01
CA THR A 216 31.64 3.76 9.53
C THR A 216 32.77 3.46 8.53
N TYR A 217 32.79 2.25 7.98
CA TYR A 217 33.81 1.82 7.01
C TYR A 217 33.69 2.59 5.69
N ARG A 218 32.46 2.86 5.21
CA ARG A 218 32.21 3.47 3.90
C ARG A 218 32.36 4.99 3.90
N LEU A 219 31.91 5.64 4.97
CA LEU A 219 31.88 7.10 5.06
C LEU A 219 33.18 7.68 5.62
N GLY A 220 33.94 6.91 6.42
CA GLY A 220 35.12 7.39 7.13
C GLY A 220 36.35 7.72 6.27
N ALA A 221 36.40 7.31 5.00
CA ALA A 221 37.62 7.37 4.19
C ALA A 221 37.75 8.57 3.23
N GLY A 222 36.78 9.49 3.15
CA GLY A 222 36.80 10.54 2.13
C GLY A 222 36.43 11.95 2.64
N PRO A 223 37.23 13.00 2.37
CA PRO A 223 37.08 14.36 2.93
C PRO A 223 35.91 15.20 2.35
N GLY A 224 34.82 14.58 1.92
CA GLY A 224 33.69 15.30 1.31
C GLY A 224 32.66 15.73 2.35
N ILE A 225 32.49 17.04 2.57
CA ILE A 225 31.38 17.58 3.36
C ILE A 225 30.08 17.51 2.53
N SER A 226 29.02 16.96 3.10
CA SER A 226 27.70 16.94 2.46
C SER A 226 26.99 18.28 2.63
N ARG A 227 26.27 18.72 1.59
CA ARG A 227 25.41 19.91 1.61
C ARG A 227 23.94 19.60 1.91
N LEU A 228 23.65 18.36 2.30
CA LEU A 228 22.31 17.94 2.67
C LEU A 228 21.78 18.76 3.85
N LYS A 229 20.57 19.28 3.66
CA LYS A 229 19.83 20.08 4.65
C LYS A 229 18.72 19.26 5.30
N TYR A 230 18.13 18.34 4.54
CA TYR A 230 17.00 17.52 4.97
C TYR A 230 17.36 16.05 4.78
N LEU A 231 17.30 15.29 5.87
CA LEU A 231 17.52 13.85 5.86
C LEU A 231 16.37 13.14 6.54
N THR A 232 15.75 12.20 5.83
CA THR A 232 14.77 11.26 6.37
C THR A 232 15.31 9.85 6.26
N ILE A 233 15.33 9.13 7.37
CA ILE A 233 15.67 7.71 7.43
C ILE A 233 14.49 6.97 8.02
N ASP A 234 14.01 5.97 7.30
CA ASP A 234 13.11 4.95 7.84
C ASP A 234 13.84 3.60 7.80
N SER A 235 14.03 2.98 8.96
CA SER A 235 14.81 1.77 9.18
C SER A 235 13.89 0.68 9.73
N PHE A 236 13.66 -0.37 8.93
CA PHE A 236 12.86 -1.54 9.34
C PHE A 236 13.76 -2.65 9.88
N TYR A 237 13.40 -3.30 10.99
CA TYR A 237 13.86 -4.64 11.42
C TYR A 237 15.37 -4.88 11.62
N TYR A 238 16.24 -3.93 11.28
CA TYR A 238 17.68 -4.09 11.35
C TYR A 238 18.33 -3.18 12.39
N LYS A 239 19.51 -3.63 12.83
CA LYS A 239 20.28 -3.00 13.91
C LYS A 239 20.87 -1.69 13.40
N LEU A 240 20.21 -0.59 13.74
CA LEU A 240 20.80 0.74 13.62
C LEU A 240 21.84 0.90 14.73
N HIS A 241 23.13 0.77 14.39
CA HIS A 241 24.22 0.91 15.36
C HIS A 241 24.57 2.39 15.59
N TYR A 242 24.91 2.74 16.84
CA TYR A 242 25.38 4.08 17.20
C TYR A 242 26.55 4.56 16.33
N ARG A 243 27.55 3.70 16.10
CA ARG A 243 28.75 4.07 15.35
C ARG A 243 28.42 4.45 13.90
N ASP A 244 27.50 3.71 13.28
CA ASP A 244 27.12 3.91 11.90
C ASP A 244 26.25 5.16 11.73
N LEU A 245 25.25 5.37 12.60
CA LEU A 245 24.47 6.62 12.60
C LEU A 245 25.35 7.83 12.90
N LYS A 246 26.32 7.70 13.81
CA LYS A 246 27.29 8.76 14.11
C LYS A 246 28.15 9.09 12.89
N ALA A 247 28.67 8.10 12.19
CA ALA A 247 29.44 8.31 10.96
C ALA A 247 28.61 9.02 9.89
N LEU A 248 27.35 8.62 9.74
CA LEU A 248 26.41 9.25 8.81
C LEU A 248 26.14 10.71 9.16
N LEU A 249 25.69 11.01 10.38
CA LEU A 249 25.37 12.38 10.78
C LEU A 249 26.61 13.28 10.90
N ASN A 250 27.80 12.72 11.13
CA ASN A 250 29.04 13.47 11.07
C ASN A 250 29.36 14.00 9.66
N LEU A 251 28.81 13.43 8.60
CA LEU A 251 29.03 13.91 7.23
C LEU A 251 28.24 15.18 6.89
N LEU A 252 27.15 15.44 7.63
CA LEU A 252 26.07 16.35 7.22
C LEU A 252 26.15 17.70 7.94
N GLU A 253 27.16 18.52 7.66
CA GLU A 253 27.39 19.76 8.40
C GLU A 253 26.28 20.82 8.22
N ALA A 254 25.55 20.77 7.11
CA ALA A 254 24.46 21.70 6.79
C ALA A 254 23.06 21.20 7.23
N LEU A 255 22.99 20.16 8.08
CA LEU A 255 21.73 19.51 8.43
C LEU A 255 20.84 20.43 9.27
N THR A 256 19.69 20.81 8.71
CA THR A 256 18.66 21.64 9.36
C THR A 256 17.40 20.85 9.73
N SER A 257 17.18 19.69 9.10
CA SER A 257 16.00 18.86 9.31
C SER A 257 16.38 17.39 9.33
N PHE A 258 15.96 16.68 10.37
CA PHE A 258 16.23 15.26 10.53
C PHE A 258 14.98 14.50 10.97
N SER A 259 14.61 13.48 10.18
CA SER A 259 13.57 12.51 10.52
C SER A 259 14.17 11.11 10.63
N LEU A 260 13.84 10.41 11.71
CA LEU A 260 14.26 9.04 11.98
C LEU A 260 13.07 8.21 12.44
N HIS A 261 12.66 7.26 11.59
CA HIS A 261 11.67 6.25 11.90
C HIS A 261 12.39 4.92 12.09
N VAL A 262 12.24 4.31 13.26
CA VAL A 262 12.87 3.02 13.57
C VAL A 262 11.78 2.02 13.94
N ARG A 263 11.70 0.89 13.25
CA ARG A 263 10.84 -0.22 13.66
C ARG A 263 11.67 -1.30 14.34
N ASP A 264 11.49 -1.42 15.65
CA ASP A 264 12.17 -2.38 16.49
C ASP A 264 11.43 -3.73 16.44
N ASN A 265 12.08 -4.78 15.93
CA ASN A 265 11.50 -6.11 16.01
C ASN A 265 11.63 -6.64 17.43
N GLY A 266 10.51 -6.77 18.15
CA GLY A 266 10.52 -7.32 19.51
C GLY A 266 11.09 -8.74 19.60
N SER A 267 11.18 -9.49 18.51
CA SER A 267 11.71 -10.85 18.48
C SER A 267 13.24 -10.94 18.57
N CYS A 268 13.97 -9.87 18.25
CA CYS A 268 15.43 -9.88 18.36
C CYS A 268 15.83 -9.84 19.84
N ALA A 269 16.11 -11.02 20.40
CA ALA A 269 16.57 -11.20 21.76
C ALA A 269 17.79 -10.31 22.05
N ALA A 270 17.58 -9.18 22.71
CA ALA A 270 18.48 -8.51 23.65
C ALA A 270 19.97 -8.42 23.30
N THR A 271 20.38 -8.40 22.03
CA THR A 271 21.77 -8.08 21.70
C THR A 271 21.98 -6.59 21.90
N ASP A 272 23.03 -6.18 22.62
CA ASP A 272 23.49 -4.81 22.98
C ASP A 272 23.75 -3.87 21.78
N GLU A 273 23.18 -4.16 20.63
CA GLU A 273 23.58 -3.63 19.34
C GLU A 273 22.63 -2.59 18.77
N MET A 274 21.41 -2.43 19.32
CA MET A 274 20.48 -1.39 18.89
C MET A 274 20.85 -0.04 19.51
N ILE A 275 20.72 1.04 18.73
CA ILE A 275 20.97 2.39 19.23
C ILE A 275 20.03 2.76 20.39
N SER A 276 20.61 3.06 21.55
CA SER A 276 19.88 3.58 22.69
C SER A 276 19.40 5.02 22.45
N ASN A 277 18.41 5.48 23.21
CA ASN A 277 17.96 6.88 23.16
C ASN A 277 19.08 7.85 23.58
N VAL A 278 19.90 7.42 24.55
CA VAL A 278 21.09 8.16 25.00
C VAL A 278 22.09 8.31 23.85
N ASP A 279 22.34 7.24 23.11
CA ASP A 279 23.28 7.25 21.99
C ASP A 279 22.74 8.08 20.82
N LEU A 280 21.44 7.98 20.50
CA LEU A 280 20.81 8.84 19.51
C LEU A 280 20.97 10.33 19.88
N TRP A 281 20.69 10.68 21.13
CA TRP A 281 20.88 12.05 21.63
C TRP A 281 22.35 12.50 21.51
N LYS A 282 23.32 11.65 21.87
CA LYS A 282 24.76 11.96 21.72
C LYS A 282 25.14 12.24 20.27
N VAL A 283 24.59 11.52 19.30
CA VAL A 283 24.87 11.79 17.88
C VAL A 283 24.30 13.15 17.46
N LEU A 284 23.08 13.48 17.90
CA LEU A 284 22.42 14.72 17.53
C LEU A 284 23.09 15.99 18.11
N GLN A 285 23.88 15.86 19.18
CA GLN A 285 24.60 17.01 19.78
C GLN A 285 25.49 17.76 18.78
N LYS A 286 25.98 17.10 17.72
CA LYS A 286 26.75 17.77 16.66
C LYS A 286 25.94 18.88 15.98
N HIS A 287 24.63 18.70 15.84
CA HIS A 287 23.74 19.57 15.07
C HIS A 287 22.87 20.48 15.96
N LYS A 288 23.17 20.56 17.26
CA LYS A 288 22.35 21.32 18.22
C LYS A 288 22.16 22.80 17.85
N ASN A 289 23.14 23.41 17.18
CA ASN A 289 23.12 24.82 16.81
C ASN A 289 22.50 25.09 15.43
N CYS A 290 22.14 24.07 14.65
CA CYS A 290 21.64 24.23 13.28
C CYS A 290 20.34 23.48 13.00
N LEU A 291 20.00 22.48 13.80
CA LEU A 291 18.80 21.67 13.61
C LEU A 291 17.54 22.49 13.95
N GLU A 292 16.68 22.69 12.97
CA GLU A 292 15.41 23.41 13.07
C GLU A 292 14.19 22.48 13.17
N TYR A 293 14.29 21.29 12.57
CA TYR A 293 13.25 20.26 12.57
C TYR A 293 13.82 18.92 13.03
N LEU A 294 13.18 18.30 14.00
CA LEU A 294 13.52 16.97 14.50
C LEU A 294 12.27 16.10 14.60
N ASP A 295 12.31 14.93 13.99
CA ASP A 295 11.24 13.95 14.03
C ASP A 295 11.81 12.57 14.33
N ILE A 296 11.42 12.00 15.47
CA ILE A 296 11.89 10.72 15.95
C ILE A 296 10.68 9.87 16.30
N TYR A 297 10.49 8.81 15.54
CA TYR A 297 9.46 7.83 15.78
C TYR A 297 10.08 6.45 15.94
N ARG A 298 9.78 5.76 17.03
CA ARG A 298 10.20 4.37 17.23
C ARG A 298 8.99 3.47 17.45
N ASP A 299 8.74 2.59 16.50
CA ASP A 299 7.73 1.55 16.58
C ASP A 299 8.30 0.34 17.34
N THR A 300 7.91 0.20 18.60
CA THR A 300 8.25 -0.97 19.44
C THR A 300 7.20 -2.08 19.36
N GLY A 301 6.21 -1.95 18.48
CA GLY A 301 5.02 -2.80 18.45
C GLY A 301 4.21 -2.74 19.76
N ASN A 302 3.41 -3.78 20.02
CA ASN A 302 2.60 -3.90 21.25
C ASN A 302 3.43 -4.16 22.53
N ARG A 303 4.76 -4.18 22.43
CA ARG A 303 5.60 -4.43 23.60
C ARG A 303 5.85 -3.11 24.33
N ARG A 304 5.62 -3.15 25.64
CA ARG A 304 5.98 -2.08 26.56
C ARG A 304 7.41 -1.64 26.28
N PHE A 305 7.61 -0.33 26.08
CA PHE A 305 8.91 0.28 25.90
C PHE A 305 9.87 -0.26 26.97
N SER A 306 10.84 -1.06 26.53
CA SER A 306 11.80 -1.62 27.46
C SER A 306 12.63 -0.48 28.03
N MET A 307 12.78 -0.40 29.36
CA MET A 307 13.65 0.58 30.04
C MET A 307 15.09 0.59 29.50
N ARG A 308 15.46 -0.45 28.74
CA ARG A 308 16.78 -0.67 28.13
C ARG A 308 17.22 0.41 27.15
N TYR A 309 16.31 1.19 26.57
CA TYR A 309 16.72 2.25 25.63
C TYR A 309 17.27 3.51 26.33
N GLY A 310 17.13 3.61 27.66
CA GLY A 310 17.55 4.77 28.43
C GLY A 310 16.73 6.03 28.12
N HIS A 311 17.02 7.10 28.86
CA HIS A 311 16.36 8.40 28.65
C HIS A 311 16.97 9.12 27.46
N PHE A 312 16.13 9.72 26.63
CA PHE A 312 16.60 10.72 25.69
C PHE A 312 17.13 11.93 26.48
N GLY A 313 18.21 12.56 26.02
CA GLY A 313 18.81 13.68 26.75
C GLY A 313 18.00 14.99 26.62
N ILE A 314 18.43 16.01 27.35
CA ILE A 314 17.78 17.33 27.38
C ILE A 314 17.99 18.06 26.03
N LEU A 315 16.93 18.65 25.47
CA LEU A 315 16.94 19.39 24.21
C LEU A 315 17.10 20.92 24.38
N ARG A 316 17.24 21.43 25.61
CA ARG A 316 17.47 22.87 25.89
C ARG A 316 18.66 23.46 25.14
N SER A 317 19.67 22.66 24.82
CA SER A 317 20.85 23.10 24.08
C SER A 317 20.62 23.25 22.57
N PHE A 318 19.44 22.88 22.06
CA PHE A 318 19.09 22.97 20.64
C PHE A 318 18.44 24.33 20.34
N THR A 319 19.25 25.39 20.31
CA THR A 319 18.79 26.78 20.23
C THR A 319 18.08 27.17 18.93
N CYS A 320 18.18 26.33 17.90
CA CYS A 320 17.53 26.55 16.60
C CYS A 320 16.29 25.66 16.38
N LEU A 321 16.01 24.71 17.28
CA LEU A 321 14.94 23.72 17.08
C LEU A 321 13.55 24.34 17.20
N LYS A 322 12.85 24.45 16.07
CA LYS A 322 11.50 25.05 15.97
C LYS A 322 10.41 23.99 15.96
N LYS A 323 10.67 22.80 15.42
CA LYS A 323 9.67 21.74 15.26
C LYS A 323 10.19 20.42 15.81
N LEU A 324 9.43 19.79 16.71
CA LEU A 324 9.76 18.51 17.32
C LEU A 324 8.59 17.54 17.22
N PHE A 325 8.83 16.36 16.63
CA PHE A 325 7.89 15.26 16.57
C PHE A 325 8.54 14.09 17.31
N ILE A 326 7.98 13.65 18.43
CA ILE A 326 8.62 12.63 19.26
C ILE A 326 7.63 11.89 20.16
N GLN A 327 7.95 10.67 20.54
CA GLN A 327 7.20 9.93 21.55
C GLN A 327 7.41 10.56 22.94
N ALA A 328 6.35 10.67 23.74
CA ALA A 328 6.45 11.31 25.05
C ALA A 328 7.33 10.50 26.03
N GLU A 329 7.31 9.19 25.90
CA GLU A 329 8.13 8.22 26.62
C GLU A 329 9.62 8.38 26.31
N PHE A 330 9.97 8.85 25.10
CA PHE A 330 11.35 9.17 24.75
C PHE A 330 11.84 10.34 25.60
N LEU A 331 11.03 11.39 25.71
CA LEU A 331 11.38 12.60 26.45
C LEU A 331 11.38 12.35 27.95
N LEU A 332 10.36 11.69 28.50
CA LEU A 332 10.19 11.57 29.96
C LEU A 332 10.81 10.30 30.54
N GLY A 333 11.00 9.26 29.72
CA GLY A 333 11.39 7.93 30.17
C GLY A 333 10.19 7.04 30.53
N TYR A 334 10.45 5.74 30.66
CA TYR A 334 9.43 4.72 30.92
C TYR A 334 9.14 4.52 32.41
N THR A 335 10.15 4.67 33.27
CA THR A 335 10.05 4.58 34.75
C THR A 335 9.57 5.90 35.32
N TRP A 336 8.48 6.40 34.79
CA TRP A 336 7.93 7.61 35.34
C TRP A 336 7.23 7.28 36.66
N ASP A 337 7.97 7.40 37.75
CA ASP A 337 7.40 7.48 39.08
C ASP A 337 6.80 8.89 39.22
N PRO A 338 5.49 9.03 39.47
CA PRO A 338 4.85 10.34 39.68
C PRO A 338 5.50 11.17 40.79
N SER A 339 6.27 10.53 41.68
CA SER A 339 7.02 11.21 42.75
C SER A 339 8.38 11.77 42.31
N ASP A 340 8.88 11.40 41.13
CA ASP A 340 10.15 11.90 40.60
C ASP A 340 9.95 13.25 39.89
N ASP A 341 10.01 14.33 40.67
CA ASP A 341 9.92 15.72 40.23
C ASP A 341 11.00 16.12 39.19
N THR A 342 12.01 15.27 38.95
CA THR A 342 13.19 15.62 38.12
C THR A 342 12.93 15.59 36.61
N CYS A 343 11.82 15.01 36.15
CA CYS A 343 11.55 14.81 34.72
C CYS A 343 10.36 15.61 34.20
N ARG A 344 10.36 16.94 34.40
CA ARG A 344 9.33 17.80 33.82
C ARG A 344 9.57 18.04 32.33
N LEU A 345 8.50 17.97 31.54
CA LEU A 345 8.56 18.18 30.08
C LEU A 345 9.20 19.53 29.72
N GLN A 346 8.77 20.59 30.40
CA GLN A 346 9.32 21.95 30.27
C GLN A 346 10.83 22.05 30.51
N ASP A 347 11.40 21.14 31.30
CA ASP A 347 12.83 21.15 31.62
C ASP A 347 13.67 20.47 30.55
N ARG A 348 13.01 19.73 29.66
CA ARG A 348 13.64 19.00 28.57
C ARG A 348 13.51 19.70 27.22
N LEU A 349 12.51 20.55 27.01
CA LEU A 349 12.27 21.22 25.74
C LEU A 349 13.14 22.48 25.55
N PRO A 350 13.49 22.84 24.30
CA PRO A 350 14.10 24.13 23.98
C PRO A 350 13.10 25.28 24.16
N CYS A 351 13.60 26.47 24.50
CA CYS A 351 12.76 27.66 24.70
C CYS A 351 12.20 28.26 23.41
N ASN A 352 12.76 27.90 22.25
CA ASN A 352 12.45 28.47 20.94
C ASN A 352 11.59 27.56 20.06
N ILE A 353 11.03 26.51 20.66
CA ILE A 353 10.18 25.55 19.96
C ILE A 353 8.83 26.18 19.63
N GLN A 354 8.42 25.98 18.38
CA GLN A 354 7.16 26.47 17.84
C GLN A 354 6.19 25.30 17.82
N SER A 355 6.50 24.20 17.15
CA SER A 355 5.61 23.05 17.07
C SER A 355 6.16 21.86 17.84
N LEU A 356 5.33 21.26 18.68
CA LEU A 356 5.59 19.98 19.34
C LEU A 356 4.47 19.02 18.94
N THR A 357 4.80 17.83 18.46
CA THR A 357 3.85 16.76 18.17
C THR A 357 4.29 15.52 18.94
N LEU A 358 3.37 14.96 19.72
CA LEU A 358 3.61 13.77 20.51
C LEU A 358 2.98 12.56 19.85
N TYR A 359 3.80 11.60 19.45
CA TYR A 359 3.30 10.34 18.89
C TYR A 359 2.60 9.51 19.95
N ASN A 360 1.44 8.97 19.61
CA ASN A 360 0.64 8.17 20.54
C ASN A 360 1.15 6.73 20.64
N THR A 361 1.60 6.33 21.83
CA THR A 361 1.77 4.92 22.16
C THR A 361 0.55 4.47 22.97
N LYS A 362 -0.07 3.38 22.51
CA LYS A 362 -1.25 2.81 23.18
C LYS A 362 -0.89 2.53 24.65
N GLY A 363 -1.52 3.27 25.56
CA GLY A 363 -1.38 3.07 27.01
C GLY A 363 -0.73 4.22 27.80
N PHE A 364 0.04 5.11 27.18
CA PHE A 364 0.79 6.12 27.94
C PHE A 364 -0.07 7.29 28.42
N PHE A 365 -1.05 7.72 27.62
CA PHE A 365 -1.96 8.81 27.98
C PHE A 365 -2.98 8.46 29.06
N HIS A 366 -3.08 7.19 29.47
CA HIS A 366 -3.90 6.81 30.63
C HIS A 366 -3.21 7.11 31.98
N THR A 367 -1.96 7.61 31.96
CA THR A 367 -1.30 8.06 33.18
C THR A 367 -1.81 9.45 33.58
N SER A 368 -2.35 9.56 34.80
CA SER A 368 -3.00 10.78 35.32
C SER A 368 -2.10 12.02 35.36
N CYS A 369 -0.79 11.84 35.23
CA CYS A 369 0.19 12.89 35.36
C CYS A 369 0.57 13.57 34.02
N MET A 370 0.32 12.95 32.85
CA MET A 370 0.73 13.55 31.55
C MET A 370 0.00 14.86 31.29
N GLY A 371 -1.30 14.92 31.61
CA GLY A 371 -2.09 16.15 31.51
C GLY A 371 -1.48 17.30 32.31
N LYS A 372 -0.89 17.03 33.48
CA LYS A 372 -0.22 18.05 34.30
C LYS A 372 1.04 18.58 33.62
N HIS A 373 1.90 17.74 33.04
CA HIS A 373 3.11 18.22 32.36
C HIS A 373 2.82 18.93 31.05
N LEU A 374 1.80 18.49 30.32
CA LEU A 374 1.30 19.24 29.18
C LEU A 374 0.82 20.62 29.65
N GLN A 375 -0.03 20.69 30.67
CA GLN A 375 -0.49 21.96 31.23
C GLN A 375 0.67 22.86 31.69
N GLU A 376 1.68 22.31 32.39
CA GLU A 376 2.88 23.07 32.80
C GLU A 376 3.67 23.62 31.59
N ALA A 377 3.75 22.86 30.50
CA ALA A 377 4.32 23.37 29.26
C ALA A 377 3.43 24.47 28.68
N LEU A 378 2.11 24.29 28.64
CA LEU A 378 1.18 25.29 28.11
C LEU A 378 1.24 26.62 28.87
N ASP A 379 1.31 26.56 30.20
CA ASP A 379 1.38 27.74 31.06
C ASP A 379 2.64 28.60 30.78
N LYS A 380 3.67 28.03 30.15
CA LYS A 380 4.88 28.74 29.69
C LYS A 380 4.80 29.28 28.26
N GLY A 381 3.61 29.27 27.65
CA GLY A 381 3.36 29.81 26.32
C GLY A 381 3.45 28.77 25.19
N PHE A 382 3.36 27.48 25.51
CA PHE A 382 3.12 26.42 24.52
C PHE A 382 1.59 26.31 24.31
N TYR A 383 1.10 25.86 23.14
CA TYR A 383 -0.35 25.81 22.86
C TYR A 383 -0.77 24.47 22.21
N VAL A 384 -2.02 23.99 22.44
CA VAL A 384 -2.55 22.68 21.99
C VAL A 384 -3.51 22.84 20.80
N ASP A 385 -3.36 22.05 19.73
CA ASP A 385 -4.40 21.96 18.69
C ASP A 385 -5.51 20.96 19.05
N SER A 386 -6.72 21.37 18.72
CA SER A 386 -8.04 20.78 18.96
C SER A 386 -8.36 19.48 18.20
N SER A 387 -7.37 18.78 17.65
CA SER A 387 -7.56 17.40 17.15
C SER A 387 -7.57 16.36 18.28
N ILE A 388 -7.33 16.79 19.52
CA ILE A 388 -7.73 16.06 20.72
C ILE A 388 -9.20 16.42 20.99
N SER A 389 -10.10 15.45 20.87
CA SER A 389 -11.49 15.62 21.30
C SER A 389 -11.54 15.84 22.83
N GLU A 390 -11.45 17.11 23.24
CA GLU A 390 -12.15 17.81 24.34
C GLU A 390 -11.35 19.04 24.84
N VAL A 391 -11.74 20.24 24.33
CA VAL A 391 -11.50 21.63 24.86
C VAL A 391 -10.00 22.07 24.87
N TRP A 392 -9.51 23.20 24.34
CA TRP A 392 -9.75 24.65 24.57
C TRP A 392 -9.15 25.47 23.38
N SER A 393 -9.68 26.68 23.09
CA SER A 393 -9.11 27.67 22.12
C SER A 393 -8.42 28.83 22.87
N GLN A 394 -7.41 29.61 22.44
CA GLN A 394 -7.11 30.31 21.18
C GLN A 394 -5.60 30.69 21.06
N ASN A 395 -5.17 31.07 19.83
CA ASN A 395 -3.95 31.80 19.42
C ASN A 395 -2.69 31.00 19.03
N GLY A 396 -2.68 30.57 17.76
CA GLY A 396 -1.56 30.77 16.83
C GLY A 396 -0.22 30.11 17.13
N ILE A 397 -0.18 28.77 17.20
CA ILE A 397 0.94 27.84 16.88
C ILE A 397 0.45 26.38 17.13
N SER A 398 0.99 25.36 16.43
CA SER A 398 0.38 24.03 16.20
C SER A 398 0.95 22.87 17.04
N LEU A 399 0.06 22.04 17.63
CA LEU A 399 0.38 20.81 18.36
C LEU A 399 -0.63 19.71 18.01
N SER A 400 -0.30 18.84 17.06
CA SER A 400 -1.20 17.77 16.60
C SER A 400 -0.88 16.44 17.28
N MET A 401 -1.91 15.63 17.55
CA MET A 401 -1.75 14.20 17.79
C MET A 401 -2.14 13.46 16.51
N GLU A 402 -1.14 13.06 15.72
CA GLU A 402 -1.39 12.28 14.51
C GLU A 402 -0.97 10.81 14.71
N GLN A 403 -1.80 9.89 14.23
CA GLN A 403 -1.28 8.62 13.75
C GLN A 403 -0.45 8.95 12.53
N GLY A 404 0.88 8.78 12.61
CA GLY A 404 1.86 9.39 11.69
C GLY A 404 1.36 9.54 10.25
N ASN A 405 1.03 10.77 9.85
CA ASN A 405 0.64 11.07 8.48
C ASN A 405 1.87 11.04 7.59
N TYR A 406 1.90 10.10 6.67
CA TYR A 406 2.91 10.07 5.63
C TYR A 406 2.75 11.30 4.71
N PRO A 407 3.85 12.00 4.34
CA PRO A 407 3.84 13.03 3.29
C PRO A 407 2.99 12.65 2.05
N GLU A 408 2.36 13.62 1.39
CA GLU A 408 1.45 13.36 0.27
C GLU A 408 2.09 12.53 -0.87
N PHE A 409 3.38 12.76 -1.15
CA PHE A 409 4.11 11.95 -2.14
C PHE A 409 4.28 10.49 -1.69
N LEU A 410 4.38 10.23 -0.39
CA LEU A 410 4.37 8.87 0.16
C LEU A 410 3.03 8.21 -0.03
N LYS A 411 1.90 8.94 0.02
CA LYS A 411 0.60 8.36 -0.32
C LYS A 411 0.59 7.88 -1.78
N LYS A 412 1.15 8.68 -2.70
CA LYS A 412 1.28 8.31 -4.13
C LYS A 412 2.20 7.08 -4.33
N THR A 413 3.39 7.06 -3.73
CA THR A 413 4.33 5.93 -3.88
C THR A 413 3.88 4.69 -3.11
N TYR A 414 3.26 4.85 -1.95
CA TYR A 414 2.63 3.77 -1.19
C TYR A 414 1.42 3.19 -1.95
N GLY A 415 0.63 4.02 -2.61
CA GLY A 415 -0.43 3.59 -3.54
C GLY A 415 0.13 2.73 -4.69
N MET A 416 1.25 3.14 -5.30
CA MET A 416 1.95 2.33 -6.31
C MET A 416 2.43 0.99 -5.76
N ARG A 417 2.89 0.96 -4.50
CA ARG A 417 3.28 -0.25 -3.79
C ARG A 417 2.11 -1.18 -3.53
N LEU A 418 1.03 -0.66 -2.92
CA LEU A 418 -0.17 -1.43 -2.60
C LEU A 418 -0.80 -2.01 -3.86
N ASP A 419 -0.86 -1.23 -4.94
CA ASP A 419 -1.35 -1.73 -6.23
C ASP A 419 -0.49 -2.87 -6.78
N GLY A 420 0.84 -2.74 -6.75
CA GLY A 420 1.74 -3.82 -7.16
C GLY A 420 1.52 -5.11 -6.36
N GLN A 421 1.25 -4.99 -5.06
CA GLN A 421 0.89 -6.13 -4.21
C GLN A 421 -0.47 -6.73 -4.57
N ARG A 422 -1.50 -5.88 -4.76
CA ARG A 422 -2.86 -6.30 -5.15
C ARG A 422 -2.86 -7.08 -6.47
N ARG A 423 -2.16 -6.57 -7.49
CA ARG A 423 -2.08 -7.23 -8.80
C ARG A 423 -1.32 -8.55 -8.75
N SER A 424 -0.29 -8.65 -7.90
CA SER A 424 0.36 -9.94 -7.68
C SER A 424 -0.58 -10.97 -7.08
N ALA A 425 -1.32 -10.57 -6.04
CA ALA A 425 -2.29 -11.43 -5.40
C ALA A 425 -3.31 -11.90 -6.46
N MET A 426 -3.88 -10.97 -7.23
CA MET A 426 -4.80 -11.29 -8.32
C MET A 426 -4.19 -12.22 -9.38
N TYR A 427 -2.93 -12.02 -9.77
CA TYR A 427 -2.24 -12.87 -10.74
C TYR A 427 -1.98 -14.29 -10.20
N ASN A 428 -1.57 -14.40 -8.93
CA ASN A 428 -1.37 -15.69 -8.27
C ASN A 428 -2.70 -16.47 -8.13
N LEU A 429 -3.84 -15.77 -8.04
CA LEU A 429 -5.18 -16.34 -7.91
C LEU A 429 -5.82 -16.76 -9.24
N LEU A 430 -5.44 -16.16 -10.37
CA LEU A 430 -5.99 -16.52 -11.68
C LEU A 430 -5.43 -17.85 -12.21
N PRO A 431 -6.28 -18.81 -12.66
CA PRO A 431 -5.81 -20.05 -13.31
C PRO A 431 -5.00 -19.75 -14.58
N ASN A 432 -4.00 -20.58 -14.90
CA ASN A 432 -3.07 -20.36 -16.01
C ASN A 432 -3.74 -20.07 -17.36
N GLU A 433 -4.90 -20.66 -17.60
CA GLU A 433 -5.69 -20.51 -18.83
C GLU A 433 -6.31 -19.11 -19.00
N TYR A 434 -6.44 -18.36 -17.90
CA TYR A 434 -6.95 -16.97 -17.88
C TYR A 434 -5.84 -15.92 -17.78
N ARG A 435 -4.56 -16.34 -17.78
CA ARG A 435 -3.38 -15.45 -17.77
C ARG A 435 -2.96 -15.02 -19.19
N GLY A 436 -3.90 -14.99 -20.14
CA GLY A 436 -3.63 -14.66 -21.54
C GLY A 436 -3.08 -13.24 -21.73
N CYS A 437 -2.21 -13.07 -22.74
CA CYS A 437 -1.46 -11.84 -23.08
C CYS A 437 -2.32 -10.62 -23.42
N HIS A 438 -3.64 -10.76 -23.46
CA HIS A 438 -4.55 -9.64 -23.36
C HIS A 438 -4.83 -9.43 -21.88
N GLU A 439 -3.95 -8.65 -21.23
CA GLU A 439 -4.35 -7.93 -20.04
C GLU A 439 -5.77 -7.43 -20.27
N VAL A 440 -6.63 -7.59 -19.27
CA VAL A 440 -7.91 -6.88 -19.20
C VAL A 440 -7.57 -5.39 -19.18
N LEU A 441 -7.28 -4.85 -20.36
CA LEU A 441 -7.17 -3.43 -20.66
C LEU A 441 -8.59 -2.92 -20.61
N LEU A 442 -9.14 -2.81 -19.39
CA LEU A 442 -10.13 -1.78 -19.16
C LEU A 442 -9.48 -0.48 -19.67
N PRO A 443 -10.12 0.25 -20.58
CA PRO A 443 -9.60 1.52 -21.05
C PRO A 443 -9.25 2.36 -19.83
N PHE A 444 -8.00 2.82 -19.80
CA PHE A 444 -7.48 3.75 -18.81
C PHE A 444 -8.42 4.96 -18.76
N ASP A 445 -9.06 5.13 -17.62
CA ASP A 445 -9.80 6.34 -17.28
C ASP A 445 -9.45 6.67 -15.83
N ASP A 446 -8.29 7.34 -15.67
CA ASP A 446 -7.82 7.90 -14.39
C ASP A 446 -8.78 8.98 -13.87
N SER A 447 -9.73 9.47 -14.69
CA SER A 447 -10.67 10.50 -14.25
C SER A 447 -11.53 10.03 -13.08
N MET A 448 -11.85 8.74 -12.99
CA MET A 448 -12.73 8.19 -11.95
C MET A 448 -12.00 7.75 -10.67
N ASP A 449 -10.72 7.37 -10.75
CA ASP A 449 -9.91 7.06 -9.56
C ASP A 449 -9.41 8.35 -8.89
N ALA A 450 -9.26 9.45 -9.65
CA ALA A 450 -9.13 10.80 -9.09
C ALA A 450 -10.44 11.35 -8.48
N TYR A 451 -11.57 10.67 -8.73
CA TYR A 451 -12.84 10.83 -8.01
C TYR A 451 -13.06 9.73 -6.96
N GLU A 452 -11.99 9.10 -6.43
CA GLU A 452 -11.96 8.80 -5.00
C GLU A 452 -11.94 10.15 -4.23
N ILE A 453 -13.01 10.93 -4.37
CA ILE A 453 -13.59 11.54 -3.18
C ILE A 453 -13.65 10.35 -2.22
N ASP A 454 -13.15 10.54 -1.01
CA ASP A 454 -13.49 9.72 0.13
C ASP A 454 -15.02 9.77 0.23
N ILE A 455 -15.69 8.99 -0.61
CA ILE A 455 -17.08 8.63 -0.55
C ILE A 455 -17.02 7.68 0.63
N SER A 456 -16.83 8.27 1.82
CA SER A 456 -17.10 7.65 3.09
C SER A 456 -18.38 6.86 2.87
N ASP A 457 -18.45 5.63 3.36
CA ASP A 457 -19.63 4.75 3.20
C ASP A 457 -20.96 5.55 3.38
N GLU A 458 -20.94 6.62 4.19
CA GLU A 458 -21.89 7.73 4.28
C GLU A 458 -22.56 8.26 2.98
N TYR A 459 -21.91 8.35 1.81
CA TYR A 459 -22.55 8.87 0.58
C TYR A 459 -23.38 7.81 -0.16
N ILE A 460 -23.01 6.53 -0.07
CA ILE A 460 -23.88 5.42 -0.50
C ILE A 460 -25.00 5.24 0.54
N ASP A 461 -24.71 5.37 1.84
CA ASP A 461 -25.68 5.30 2.94
C ASP A 461 -26.73 6.42 2.89
N ARG A 462 -26.38 7.64 2.49
CA ARG A 462 -27.36 8.72 2.25
C ARG A 462 -28.36 8.39 1.14
N ARG A 463 -28.07 7.40 0.29
CA ARG A 463 -28.99 6.83 -0.71
C ARG A 463 -29.59 5.48 -0.30
N ALA A 464 -29.44 5.03 0.94
CA ALA A 464 -30.03 3.77 1.42
C ALA A 464 -31.56 3.66 1.16
N GLY A 465 -32.27 4.78 1.05
CA GLY A 465 -33.68 4.82 0.61
C GLY A 465 -33.95 4.43 -0.86
N TYR A 466 -32.92 4.09 -1.65
CA TYR A 466 -33.01 3.75 -3.07
C TYR A 466 -32.55 2.34 -3.44
N LEU A 467 -32.15 1.52 -2.47
CA LEU A 467 -31.86 0.11 -2.72
C LEU A 467 -33.17 -0.65 -2.88
N LYS A 468 -33.22 -1.51 -3.90
CA LYS A 468 -34.35 -2.39 -4.19
C LYS A 468 -33.82 -3.80 -4.33
N LEU A 469 -34.47 -4.74 -3.66
CA LEU A 469 -34.20 -6.16 -3.87
C LEU A 469 -34.57 -6.56 -5.31
N ARG A 470 -33.67 -7.29 -5.96
CA ARG A 470 -33.80 -7.83 -7.30
C ARG A 470 -33.76 -9.34 -7.25
N THR A 471 -34.59 -9.94 -8.08
CA THR A 471 -34.57 -11.36 -8.38
C THR A 471 -34.41 -11.51 -9.88
N LEU A 472 -33.40 -12.26 -10.31
CA LEU A 472 -33.12 -12.54 -11.71
C LEU A 472 -33.14 -14.05 -11.93
N ASP A 473 -34.12 -14.54 -12.67
CA ASP A 473 -34.21 -15.95 -13.02
C ASP A 473 -33.13 -16.34 -14.03
N PHE A 474 -32.52 -17.51 -13.84
CA PHE A 474 -31.62 -18.12 -14.82
C PHE A 474 -31.83 -19.65 -14.87
N ARG A 475 -31.26 -20.28 -15.89
CA ARG A 475 -31.25 -21.75 -16.00
C ARG A 475 -29.88 -22.26 -15.57
N ALA A 476 -29.88 -23.21 -14.66
CA ALA A 476 -28.69 -24.00 -14.37
C ALA A 476 -28.29 -24.84 -15.60
N HIS A 477 -27.07 -25.38 -15.59
CA HIS A 477 -26.50 -26.17 -16.67
C HIS A 477 -27.29 -27.43 -16.99
N ASP A 478 -27.98 -28.01 -15.99
CA ASP A 478 -28.88 -29.16 -16.15
C ASP A 478 -30.30 -28.77 -16.62
N GLY A 479 -30.53 -27.47 -16.84
CA GLY A 479 -31.82 -26.91 -17.24
C GLY A 479 -32.79 -26.67 -16.08
N SER A 480 -32.40 -26.98 -14.83
CA SER A 480 -33.18 -26.71 -13.63
C SER A 480 -33.33 -25.20 -13.40
N LYS A 481 -34.34 -24.85 -12.58
CA LYS A 481 -34.64 -23.45 -12.26
C LYS A 481 -33.69 -22.95 -11.18
N ALA A 482 -33.06 -21.81 -11.45
CA ALA A 482 -32.26 -21.09 -10.48
C ALA A 482 -32.59 -19.59 -10.53
N CYS A 483 -32.25 -18.85 -9.48
CA CYS A 483 -32.42 -17.40 -9.47
C CYS A 483 -31.33 -16.72 -8.64
N MET A 484 -30.98 -15.50 -9.03
CA MET A 484 -30.06 -14.64 -8.27
C MET A 484 -30.88 -13.64 -7.46
N VAL A 485 -30.56 -13.49 -6.17
CA VAL A 485 -31.22 -12.53 -5.28
C VAL A 485 -30.17 -11.56 -4.74
N PHE A 486 -30.37 -10.26 -4.93
CA PHE A 486 -29.42 -9.23 -4.51
C PHE A 486 -30.10 -7.87 -4.32
N GLN A 487 -29.51 -7.00 -3.49
CA GLN A 487 -29.91 -5.59 -3.45
C GLN A 487 -29.07 -4.76 -4.42
N ASN A 488 -29.72 -3.85 -5.14
CA ASN A 488 -29.02 -2.85 -5.96
C ASN A 488 -29.84 -1.55 -6.01
N ILE A 489 -29.23 -0.48 -6.53
CA ILE A 489 -29.88 0.78 -6.84
C ILE A 489 -31.11 0.51 -7.75
N LYS A 490 -32.23 1.18 -7.47
CA LYS A 490 -33.53 1.02 -8.17
C LYS A 490 -33.50 1.02 -9.71
N HIS A 491 -32.43 1.51 -10.35
CA HIS A 491 -32.28 1.55 -11.81
C HIS A 491 -31.22 0.60 -12.36
N SER A 492 -30.46 -0.08 -11.50
CA SER A 492 -29.46 -1.06 -11.91
C SER A 492 -30.02 -2.48 -11.81
N TRP A 493 -29.71 -3.27 -12.83
CA TRP A 493 -29.96 -4.71 -12.90
C TRP A 493 -28.68 -5.54 -12.79
N LEU A 494 -27.52 -4.89 -12.74
CA LEU A 494 -26.24 -5.57 -12.68
C LEU A 494 -26.08 -6.31 -11.34
N PRO A 495 -26.00 -7.65 -11.34
CA PRO A 495 -25.79 -8.39 -10.11
C PRO A 495 -24.40 -8.05 -9.52
N PRO A 496 -24.26 -7.99 -8.17
CA PRO A 496 -22.96 -7.96 -7.54
C PRO A 496 -22.09 -9.13 -7.98
N LEU A 497 -20.79 -8.89 -7.95
CA LEU A 497 -19.79 -9.87 -8.36
C LEU A 497 -19.70 -11.00 -7.33
N PHE A 498 -19.78 -10.66 -6.05
CA PHE A 498 -19.61 -11.63 -4.97
C PHE A 498 -20.88 -12.46 -4.76
N SER A 499 -20.82 -13.78 -5.00
CA SER A 499 -21.98 -14.65 -4.90
C SER A 499 -21.84 -15.81 -3.90
N PHE A 500 -22.94 -16.12 -3.21
CA PHE A 500 -23.08 -17.25 -2.31
C PHE A 500 -24.12 -18.24 -2.83
N PRO A 501 -23.72 -19.48 -3.19
CA PRO A 501 -24.66 -20.45 -3.70
C PRO A 501 -25.40 -21.17 -2.57
N ILE A 502 -26.73 -21.22 -2.68
CA ILE A 502 -27.62 -21.89 -1.73
C ILE A 502 -28.48 -22.91 -2.49
N TYR A 503 -28.39 -24.16 -2.06
CA TYR A 503 -29.09 -25.30 -2.65
C TYR A 503 -30.30 -25.68 -1.81
N PHE A 504 -31.48 -25.72 -2.42
CA PHE A 504 -32.70 -26.26 -1.81
C PHE A 504 -32.93 -27.66 -2.34
N THR A 505 -32.70 -28.67 -1.50
CA THR A 505 -32.72 -30.09 -1.90
C THR A 505 -33.96 -30.84 -1.41
N HIS A 506 -34.80 -30.23 -0.58
CA HIS A 506 -36.02 -30.88 -0.12
C HIS A 506 -37.06 -31.03 -1.24
N ALA A 507 -37.69 -32.20 -1.35
CA ALA A 507 -38.61 -32.55 -2.44
C ALA A 507 -39.84 -31.64 -2.57
N GLN A 508 -40.25 -31.01 -1.46
CA GLN A 508 -41.41 -30.12 -1.43
C GLN A 508 -41.06 -28.64 -1.65
N THR A 509 -39.78 -28.31 -1.76
CA THR A 509 -39.33 -26.91 -1.91
C THR A 509 -39.37 -26.50 -3.37
N SER A 510 -39.93 -25.32 -3.64
CA SER A 510 -40.00 -24.76 -4.98
C SER A 510 -39.76 -23.25 -4.93
N PRO A 511 -39.33 -22.62 -6.05
CA PRO A 511 -39.03 -21.18 -6.09
C PRO A 511 -40.16 -20.31 -5.52
N GLY A 512 -41.42 -20.63 -5.88
CA GLY A 512 -42.59 -19.86 -5.44
C GLY A 512 -42.95 -19.99 -3.96
N LYS A 513 -42.28 -20.87 -3.20
CA LYS A 513 -42.48 -21.00 -1.75
C LYS A 513 -41.46 -20.21 -0.93
N ILE A 514 -40.39 -19.73 -1.57
CA ILE A 514 -39.33 -19.00 -0.86
C ILE A 514 -39.65 -17.51 -0.88
N ASP A 515 -39.77 -16.93 0.32
CA ASP A 515 -39.74 -15.47 0.48
C ASP A 515 -38.29 -14.99 0.34
N TYR A 516 -37.93 -14.56 -0.88
CA TYR A 516 -36.59 -14.07 -1.20
C TYR A 516 -36.19 -12.82 -0.41
N GLU A 517 -37.16 -11.97 -0.06
CA GLU A 517 -36.92 -10.73 0.68
C GLU A 517 -36.55 -11.07 2.12
N THR A 518 -37.39 -11.87 2.77
CA THR A 518 -37.10 -12.32 4.14
C THR A 518 -35.79 -13.12 4.20
N LEU A 519 -35.52 -14.00 3.22
CA LEU A 519 -34.26 -14.77 3.16
C LEU A 519 -33.04 -13.86 3.02
N TYR A 520 -33.06 -12.93 2.06
CA TYR A 520 -31.92 -12.04 1.80
C TYR A 520 -31.62 -11.16 3.01
N HIS A 521 -32.64 -10.49 3.56
CA HIS A 521 -32.47 -9.62 4.73
C HIS A 521 -31.98 -10.41 5.95
N THR A 522 -32.50 -11.62 6.16
CA THR A 522 -32.07 -12.48 7.25
C THR A 522 -30.59 -12.88 7.16
N LEU A 523 -30.08 -13.10 5.95
CA LEU A 523 -28.68 -13.50 5.73
C LEU A 523 -27.71 -12.32 5.58
N CYS A 524 -28.18 -11.12 5.20
CA CYS A 524 -27.29 -10.03 4.77
C CYS A 524 -27.41 -8.73 5.59
N ASP A 525 -28.52 -8.47 6.29
CA ASP A 525 -28.77 -7.15 6.89
C ASP A 525 -27.99 -6.89 8.19
N ASN A 526 -27.66 -7.94 8.95
CA ASN A 526 -27.06 -7.78 10.28
C ASN A 526 -25.72 -7.04 10.25
N TYR A 527 -25.06 -6.99 9.09
CA TYR A 527 -23.73 -6.40 8.94
C TYR A 527 -23.65 -5.26 7.90
N LYS A 528 -24.80 -4.81 7.36
CA LYS A 528 -25.10 -3.59 6.58
C LYS A 528 -24.16 -3.10 5.46
N ASN A 529 -23.06 -3.75 5.11
CA ASN A 529 -21.99 -3.10 4.34
C ASN A 529 -21.41 -3.88 3.15
N TYR A 530 -22.13 -4.88 2.63
CA TYR A 530 -21.61 -5.71 1.55
C TYR A 530 -22.61 -5.89 0.42
N ASP A 531 -22.14 -5.63 -0.80
CA ASP A 531 -22.89 -5.84 -2.04
C ASP A 531 -22.72 -7.32 -2.44
N VAL A 532 -23.58 -8.19 -1.89
CA VAL A 532 -23.55 -9.64 -2.11
C VAL A 532 -24.74 -10.10 -2.95
N ARG A 533 -24.60 -11.26 -3.59
CA ARG A 533 -25.64 -11.94 -4.35
C ARG A 533 -25.82 -13.36 -3.85
N LEU A 534 -27.07 -13.81 -3.71
CA LEU A 534 -27.38 -15.19 -3.40
C LEU A 534 -27.78 -15.92 -4.69
N ASP A 535 -27.06 -16.98 -5.04
CA ASP A 535 -27.35 -17.83 -6.19
C ASP A 535 -28.16 -19.04 -5.69
N LEU A 536 -29.48 -19.03 -5.90
CA LEU A 536 -30.41 -20.02 -5.36
C LEU A 536 -30.70 -21.12 -6.38
N TYR A 537 -30.39 -22.37 -6.01
CA TYR A 537 -30.58 -23.56 -6.83
C TYR A 537 -31.67 -24.47 -6.25
N PHE A 538 -32.60 -24.93 -7.09
CA PHE A 538 -33.74 -25.77 -6.68
C PHE A 538 -33.63 -27.17 -7.29
N VAL A 539 -32.97 -28.07 -6.57
CA VAL A 539 -32.58 -29.40 -7.04
C VAL A 539 -33.06 -30.48 -6.06
N PRO A 540 -34.35 -30.83 -6.09
CA PRO A 540 -34.95 -31.71 -5.10
C PRO A 540 -34.40 -33.13 -5.16
N GLY A 541 -34.14 -33.73 -3.99
CA GLY A 541 -33.77 -35.13 -3.83
C GLY A 541 -32.29 -35.45 -3.99
N ILE A 542 -31.44 -34.44 -4.22
CA ILE A 542 -29.99 -34.65 -4.38
C ILE A 542 -29.24 -34.50 -3.06
N GLY A 543 -28.13 -35.23 -2.92
CA GLY A 543 -27.26 -35.16 -1.75
C GLY A 543 -26.19 -34.07 -1.85
N GLU A 544 -25.36 -33.98 -0.82
CA GLU A 544 -24.23 -33.04 -0.74
C GLU A 544 -23.22 -33.22 -1.88
N GLU A 545 -22.87 -34.47 -2.23
CA GLU A 545 -21.94 -34.77 -3.32
C GLU A 545 -22.47 -34.34 -4.69
N ASP A 546 -23.78 -34.51 -4.89
CA ASP A 546 -24.44 -34.06 -6.10
C ASP A 546 -24.48 -32.53 -6.16
N CYS A 547 -24.67 -31.85 -5.01
CA CYS A 547 -24.57 -30.39 -4.93
C CYS A 547 -23.15 -29.89 -5.27
N ILE A 548 -22.09 -30.56 -4.78
CA ILE A 548 -20.69 -30.24 -5.12
C ILE A 548 -20.45 -30.47 -6.62
N THR A 549 -20.96 -31.57 -7.17
CA THR A 549 -20.82 -31.89 -8.60
C THR A 549 -21.53 -30.85 -9.45
N HIS A 550 -22.78 -30.52 -9.10
CA HIS A 550 -23.55 -29.46 -9.73
C HIS A 550 -22.80 -28.13 -9.64
N TYR A 551 -22.26 -27.78 -8.46
CA TYR A 551 -21.45 -26.59 -8.25
C TYR A 551 -20.29 -26.53 -9.25
N ARG A 552 -19.54 -27.62 -9.43
CA ARG A 552 -18.38 -27.66 -10.34
C ARG A 552 -18.80 -27.50 -11.80
N GLU A 553 -19.86 -28.15 -12.25
CA GLU A 553 -20.32 -28.05 -13.64
C GLU A 553 -20.88 -26.66 -13.97
N GLU A 554 -21.59 -26.03 -13.04
CA GLU A 554 -22.02 -24.62 -13.17
C GLU A 554 -20.82 -23.70 -13.44
N GLY A 555 -19.67 -24.00 -12.82
CA GLY A 555 -18.45 -23.20 -12.96
C GLY A 555 -17.78 -23.39 -14.32
N ARG A 556 -17.95 -24.55 -14.96
CA ARG A 556 -17.40 -24.84 -16.29
C ARG A 556 -18.26 -24.26 -17.42
N ILE A 557 -19.57 -24.37 -17.29
CA ILE A 557 -20.49 -24.12 -18.41
C ILE A 557 -20.91 -22.66 -18.48
N LEU A 558 -21.38 -22.10 -17.37
CA LEU A 558 -22.16 -20.87 -17.46
C LEU A 558 -21.32 -19.61 -17.64
N HIS A 559 -19.97 -19.69 -17.60
CA HIS A 559 -19.08 -18.53 -17.61
C HIS A 559 -19.66 -17.39 -16.75
N ILE A 560 -20.38 -17.70 -15.66
CA ILE A 560 -21.00 -16.69 -14.82
C ILE A 560 -19.81 -15.89 -14.36
N PRO A 561 -19.63 -14.66 -14.88
CA PRO A 561 -18.51 -13.87 -14.48
C PRO A 561 -18.72 -13.78 -12.97
N THR A 562 -17.69 -14.16 -12.23
CA THR A 562 -17.41 -13.63 -10.88
C THR A 562 -17.88 -14.46 -9.71
N ARG A 563 -18.12 -15.74 -9.96
CA ARG A 563 -18.09 -16.74 -8.91
C ARG A 563 -16.76 -16.66 -8.15
N VAL A 564 -16.83 -16.65 -6.82
CA VAL A 564 -15.63 -16.72 -5.97
C VAL A 564 -15.01 -18.09 -6.18
N HIS A 565 -13.90 -18.12 -6.92
CA HIS A 565 -13.23 -19.37 -7.28
C HIS A 565 -12.36 -19.93 -6.15
N ASP A 566 -12.14 -19.13 -5.11
CA ASP A 566 -11.31 -19.52 -3.98
C ASP A 566 -11.77 -18.83 -2.69
N TYR A 567 -12.19 -19.64 -1.71
CA TYR A 567 -12.49 -19.18 -0.34
C TYR A 567 -11.30 -19.37 0.61
N SER A 568 -10.10 -19.69 0.10
CA SER A 568 -8.91 -20.07 0.87
C SER A 568 -8.45 -19.05 1.92
N ASP A 569 -8.74 -17.76 1.73
CA ASP A 569 -8.40 -16.74 2.73
C ASP A 569 -9.29 -16.81 3.98
N THR A 570 -10.40 -17.53 3.91
CA THR A 570 -11.42 -17.64 4.96
C THR A 570 -11.56 -19.03 5.54
N CYS A 571 -11.22 -20.06 4.77
CA CYS A 571 -11.26 -21.45 5.21
C CYS A 571 -10.17 -22.29 4.52
N SER A 572 -9.92 -23.50 5.01
CA SER A 572 -8.92 -24.42 4.42
C SER A 572 -9.36 -25.04 3.08
N TYR A 573 -10.39 -24.49 2.42
CA TYR A 573 -11.07 -25.07 1.27
C TYR A 573 -11.28 -24.03 0.17
N ARG A 574 -11.21 -24.47 -1.10
CA ARG A 574 -11.43 -23.61 -2.27
C ARG A 574 -12.91 -23.40 -2.58
N GLY A 575 -13.75 -24.39 -2.26
CA GLY A 575 -15.18 -24.37 -2.53
C GLY A 575 -16.02 -24.22 -1.26
N LEU A 576 -17.08 -23.41 -1.34
CA LEU A 576 -18.10 -23.24 -0.31
C LEU A 576 -19.49 -23.16 -0.96
N LEU A 577 -20.44 -23.91 -0.42
CA LEU A 577 -21.87 -23.78 -0.73
C LEU A 577 -22.72 -24.02 0.53
N PHE A 578 -23.97 -23.57 0.50
CA PHE A 578 -24.94 -23.85 1.56
C PHE A 578 -26.07 -24.76 1.07
N ILE A 579 -26.59 -25.64 1.93
CA ILE A 579 -27.69 -26.56 1.61
C ILE A 579 -28.83 -26.41 2.62
N CYS A 580 -30.03 -26.15 2.12
CA CYS A 580 -31.30 -26.24 2.82
C CYS A 580 -31.94 -27.62 2.55
N THR A 581 -31.87 -28.51 3.52
CA THR A 581 -32.49 -29.85 3.47
C THR A 581 -33.95 -29.85 3.94
N GLU A 582 -34.39 -28.76 4.53
CA GLU A 582 -35.74 -28.61 5.09
C GLU A 582 -36.74 -28.08 4.03
N PRO A 583 -38.04 -28.36 4.18
CA PRO A 583 -39.09 -27.78 3.32
C PRO A 583 -39.16 -26.26 3.40
N GLU A 584 -38.85 -25.69 4.56
CA GLU A 584 -38.83 -24.25 4.83
C GLU A 584 -37.49 -23.88 5.47
N TRP A 585 -36.80 -22.90 4.89
CA TRP A 585 -35.47 -22.46 5.37
C TRP A 585 -35.52 -21.79 6.74
N ASN A 586 -36.67 -21.21 7.07
CA ASN A 586 -36.98 -20.57 8.35
C ASN A 586 -37.86 -21.45 9.25
N GLY A 587 -37.90 -22.76 9.00
CA GLY A 587 -38.62 -23.71 9.84
C GLY A 587 -38.06 -23.79 11.27
N ASP A 588 -38.57 -24.71 12.08
CA ASP A 588 -38.36 -24.76 13.55
C ASP A 588 -36.89 -24.69 14.01
N GLN A 589 -35.95 -25.18 13.20
CA GLN A 589 -34.52 -25.16 13.50
C GLN A 589 -33.79 -23.94 12.91
N GLY A 590 -34.27 -23.36 11.80
CA GLY A 590 -33.65 -22.16 11.19
C GLY A 590 -32.15 -22.33 10.92
N THR A 591 -31.77 -23.44 10.28
CA THR A 591 -30.37 -23.81 9.99
C THR A 591 -30.16 -24.13 8.51
N LEU A 592 -28.95 -23.87 7.99
CA LEU A 592 -28.49 -24.48 6.74
C LEU A 592 -27.21 -25.27 6.99
N TRP A 593 -26.89 -26.18 6.08
CA TRP A 593 -25.62 -26.89 6.08
C TRP A 593 -24.60 -26.09 5.27
N SER A 594 -23.42 -25.82 5.83
CA SER A 594 -22.26 -25.39 5.06
C SER A 594 -21.51 -26.61 4.55
N VAL A 595 -21.11 -26.58 3.29
CA VAL A 595 -20.29 -27.62 2.67
C VAL A 595 -19.05 -26.96 2.11
N GLN A 596 -17.92 -27.22 2.76
CA GLN A 596 -16.59 -26.78 2.33
C GLN A 596 -15.88 -27.96 1.65
N PHE A 597 -15.31 -27.75 0.47
CA PHE A 597 -14.71 -28.82 -0.34
C PHE A 597 -13.52 -28.32 -1.15
N ASP A 598 -12.73 -29.25 -1.67
CA ASP A 598 -11.46 -28.98 -2.37
C ASP A 598 -10.43 -28.30 -1.46
N PRO A 599 -9.83 -29.05 -0.51
CA PRO A 599 -8.89 -28.48 0.47
C PRO A 599 -7.71 -27.82 -0.23
N VAL A 600 -7.30 -26.66 0.27
CA VAL A 600 -6.14 -25.94 -0.21
C VAL A 600 -4.92 -26.74 0.21
N PRO A 601 -4.04 -27.16 -0.72
CA PRO A 601 -2.79 -27.80 -0.35
C PRO A 601 -1.99 -26.81 0.50
N HIS A 602 -1.85 -27.08 1.80
CA HIS A 602 -0.92 -26.31 2.62
C HIS A 602 0.45 -26.46 1.97
N ALA A 603 1.01 -25.34 1.51
CA ALA A 603 2.38 -25.32 1.04
C ALA A 603 3.20 -25.94 2.16
N LYS A 604 3.84 -27.09 1.88
CA LYS A 604 4.66 -27.77 2.86
C LYS A 604 5.79 -26.82 3.23
N ASP A 605 5.60 -26.05 4.29
CA ASP A 605 6.69 -25.36 4.96
C ASP A 605 7.71 -26.46 5.25
N GLY A 606 8.90 -26.34 4.69
CA GLY A 606 9.91 -27.40 4.57
C GLY A 606 10.44 -27.98 5.89
N THR A 607 9.75 -27.73 7.00
CA THR A 607 9.94 -28.33 8.31
C THR A 607 9.45 -29.77 8.25
N LYS A 608 10.39 -30.68 7.94
CA LYS A 608 10.21 -32.13 7.99
C LYS A 608 9.92 -32.59 9.43
N SER A 609 8.70 -32.46 9.92
CA SER A 609 8.21 -33.35 10.98
C SER A 609 7.52 -34.52 10.28
N SER A 610 8.29 -35.57 10.02
CA SER A 610 7.75 -36.89 9.77
C SER A 610 7.07 -37.33 11.06
N ASP A 611 5.76 -37.51 11.00
CA ASP A 611 4.97 -38.55 11.68
C ASP A 611 3.61 -37.93 12.03
N GLU A 612 2.57 -38.44 11.36
CA GLU A 612 1.16 -37.98 11.37
C GLU A 612 0.82 -36.78 10.48
N GLU A 613 0.92 -37.00 9.15
CA GLU A 613 0.25 -36.15 8.16
C GLU A 613 -1.27 -36.37 8.31
N GLU A 614 -1.90 -35.59 9.20
CA GLU A 614 -3.35 -35.57 9.40
C GLU A 614 -4.01 -35.22 8.05
N LYS A 615 -4.58 -36.23 7.37
CA LYS A 615 -5.23 -36.04 6.07
C LYS A 615 -6.41 -35.10 6.26
N THR A 616 -6.25 -33.85 5.87
CA THR A 616 -7.35 -32.88 5.79
C THR A 616 -8.52 -33.55 5.06
N PRO A 617 -9.72 -33.62 5.65
CA PRO A 617 -10.82 -34.31 5.03
C PRO A 617 -11.14 -33.63 3.70
N LEU A 618 -11.45 -34.43 2.66
CA LEU A 618 -11.74 -33.94 1.30
C LEU A 618 -12.86 -32.90 1.27
N ARG A 619 -13.73 -32.92 2.30
CA ARG A 619 -14.78 -31.94 2.54
C ARG A 619 -15.09 -31.86 4.03
N CYS A 620 -15.61 -30.71 4.45
CA CYS A 620 -16.14 -30.46 5.77
C CYS A 620 -17.61 -30.06 5.64
N VAL A 621 -18.49 -30.73 6.38
CA VAL A 621 -19.93 -30.49 6.38
C VAL A 621 -20.34 -30.12 7.79
N GLN A 622 -20.89 -28.93 7.96
CA GLN A 622 -21.27 -28.40 9.26
C GLN A 622 -22.67 -27.80 9.18
N ARG A 623 -23.44 -27.96 10.24
CA ARG A 623 -24.77 -27.34 10.33
C ARG A 623 -24.59 -25.98 11.00
N HIS A 624 -25.24 -24.94 10.50
CA HIS A 624 -25.12 -23.61 11.09
C HIS A 624 -26.50 -22.98 11.30
N PRO A 625 -26.72 -22.26 12.41
CA PRO A 625 -27.86 -21.35 12.53
C PRO A 625 -27.78 -20.30 11.41
N VAL A 626 -28.95 -19.91 10.89
CA VAL A 626 -29.03 -18.89 9.84
C VAL A 626 -28.55 -17.53 10.35
N ASN A 627 -28.94 -17.14 11.57
CA ASN A 627 -28.52 -15.91 12.24
C ASN A 627 -28.55 -16.05 13.78
N ASP A 628 -28.15 -14.99 14.49
CA ASP A 628 -28.16 -14.94 15.97
C ASP A 628 -29.57 -15.06 16.59
N SER A 629 -30.64 -14.90 15.78
CA SER A 629 -32.04 -15.05 16.21
C SER A 629 -32.57 -16.48 16.02
N SER A 630 -31.82 -17.38 15.38
CA SER A 630 -32.20 -18.78 15.22
C SER A 630 -32.29 -19.48 16.57
N ARG A 631 -33.31 -20.33 16.77
CA ARG A 631 -33.49 -21.10 18.01
C ARG A 631 -32.33 -22.06 18.31
N SER A 632 -31.61 -22.49 17.27
CA SER A 632 -30.44 -23.35 17.37
C SER A 632 -29.14 -22.61 17.72
N TYR A 633 -29.17 -21.28 17.89
CA TYR A 633 -27.99 -20.50 18.22
C TYR A 633 -27.72 -20.56 19.75
N GLU A 634 -26.62 -21.22 20.14
CA GLU A 634 -26.25 -21.45 21.54
C GLU A 634 -25.32 -20.37 22.14
N GLY A 635 -25.06 -19.25 21.45
CA GLY A 635 -24.31 -18.11 21.98
C GLY A 635 -22.77 -18.27 22.01
N TYR A 636 -22.09 -17.59 22.96
CA TYR A 636 -20.64 -17.25 23.00
C TYR A 636 -19.61 -18.41 23.00
N GLY A 637 -20.03 -19.64 22.73
CA GLY A 637 -19.15 -20.80 22.48
C GLY A 637 -19.59 -21.71 21.33
N GLY A 638 -20.64 -21.33 20.59
CA GLY A 638 -21.24 -22.13 19.52
C GLY A 638 -20.75 -21.81 18.11
N GLU A 639 -21.26 -22.56 17.14
CA GLU A 639 -20.98 -22.39 15.70
C GLU A 639 -21.39 -20.98 15.22
N SER A 640 -20.52 -20.36 14.41
CA SER A 640 -20.81 -19.05 13.82
C SER A 640 -22.01 -19.17 12.86
N PRO A 641 -23.01 -18.28 12.95
CA PRO A 641 -24.16 -18.32 12.06
C PRO A 641 -23.78 -17.93 10.62
N ILE A 642 -24.65 -18.27 9.69
CA ILE A 642 -24.39 -18.13 8.25
C ILE A 642 -24.31 -16.67 7.82
N ASP A 643 -25.16 -15.80 8.35
CA ASP A 643 -25.11 -14.36 8.08
C ASP A 643 -23.76 -13.74 8.46
N ARG A 644 -23.17 -14.20 9.57
CA ARG A 644 -21.83 -13.80 10.02
C ARG A 644 -20.74 -14.36 9.12
N TRP A 645 -20.85 -15.61 8.68
CA TRP A 645 -19.96 -16.19 7.68
C TRP A 645 -19.99 -15.39 6.38
N ILE A 646 -21.17 -15.11 5.84
CA ILE A 646 -21.37 -14.32 4.63
C ILE A 646 -20.71 -12.95 4.79
N SER A 647 -20.95 -12.27 5.92
CA SER A 647 -20.34 -10.98 6.24
C SER A 647 -18.80 -11.06 6.31
N ASP A 648 -18.26 -12.01 7.06
CA ASP A 648 -16.82 -12.14 7.28
C ASP A 648 -16.10 -12.41 5.96
N ILE A 649 -16.65 -13.29 5.11
CA ILE A 649 -16.08 -13.59 3.80
C ILE A 649 -16.23 -12.38 2.87
N ALA A 650 -17.42 -11.77 2.77
CA ALA A 650 -17.65 -10.60 1.91
C ALA A 650 -16.78 -9.40 2.30
N SER A 651 -16.49 -9.21 3.59
CA SER A 651 -15.63 -8.14 4.07
C SER A 651 -14.21 -8.22 3.54
N LYS A 652 -13.66 -9.43 3.38
CA LYS A 652 -12.30 -9.64 2.88
C LYS A 652 -12.17 -9.30 1.41
N TYR A 653 -13.21 -9.61 0.62
CA TYR A 653 -13.22 -9.36 -0.82
C TYR A 653 -13.90 -8.03 -1.21
N LYS A 654 -14.39 -7.26 -0.22
CA LYS A 654 -15.13 -6.00 -0.44
C LYS A 654 -14.36 -5.06 -1.36
N GLU A 655 -13.11 -4.77 -1.06
CA GLU A 655 -12.32 -3.79 -1.82
C GLU A 655 -12.05 -4.21 -3.27
N GLU A 656 -11.86 -5.51 -3.52
CA GLU A 656 -11.52 -6.03 -4.84
C GLU A 656 -12.74 -6.04 -5.77
N LEU A 657 -13.84 -6.60 -5.30
CA LEU A 657 -15.01 -6.87 -6.14
C LEU A 657 -16.00 -5.71 -6.15
N ARG A 658 -16.14 -4.96 -5.05
CA ARG A 658 -17.06 -3.82 -5.00
C ARG A 658 -16.65 -2.72 -5.98
N GLY A 659 -15.35 -2.45 -6.13
CA GLY A 659 -14.85 -1.41 -7.03
C GLY A 659 -15.23 -1.66 -8.49
N ALA A 660 -15.01 -2.89 -8.98
CA ALA A 660 -15.37 -3.29 -10.34
C ALA A 660 -16.89 -3.22 -10.58
N TRP A 661 -17.69 -3.72 -9.64
CA TRP A 661 -19.15 -3.66 -9.72
C TRP A 661 -19.69 -2.23 -9.71
N ILE A 662 -19.26 -1.38 -8.77
CA ILE A 662 -19.66 0.05 -8.73
C ILE A 662 -19.32 0.73 -10.06
N LYS A 663 -18.13 0.47 -10.61
CA LYS A 663 -17.68 1.05 -11.88
C LYS A 663 -18.58 0.61 -13.04
N ALA A 664 -18.94 -0.67 -13.12
CA ALA A 664 -19.83 -1.20 -14.15
C ALA A 664 -21.27 -0.68 -13.99
N THR A 665 -21.82 -0.65 -12.77
CA THR A 665 -23.12 -0.06 -12.47
C THR A 665 -23.18 1.43 -12.86
N ARG A 666 -22.14 2.21 -12.56
CA ARG A 666 -22.06 3.62 -12.98
C ARG A 666 -21.99 3.81 -14.50
N ARG A 667 -21.44 2.82 -15.22
CA ARG A 667 -21.43 2.78 -16.69
C ARG A 667 -22.78 2.33 -17.28
N GLY A 668 -23.78 2.05 -16.44
CA GLY A 668 -25.09 1.59 -16.88
C GLY A 668 -25.09 0.17 -17.42
N TRP A 669 -24.13 -0.66 -17.01
CA TRP A 669 -24.14 -2.08 -17.39
C TRP A 669 -25.34 -2.76 -16.74
N GLU A 670 -26.00 -3.64 -17.49
CA GLU A 670 -27.13 -4.44 -17.02
C GLU A 670 -26.76 -5.91 -16.81
N SER A 671 -25.68 -6.37 -17.44
CA SER A 671 -25.13 -7.73 -17.36
C SER A 671 -23.59 -7.71 -17.38
N TRP A 672 -22.99 -8.83 -16.97
CA TRP A 672 -21.53 -9.04 -17.04
C TRP A 672 -21.06 -9.72 -18.34
N SER A 673 -22.00 -10.18 -19.17
CA SER A 673 -21.77 -10.83 -20.47
C SER A 673 -21.55 -9.85 -21.61
#